data_AF-A0A954KUJ3-F1
#
_entry.id   AF-A0A954KUJ3-F1
#
_cell.length_a   1.000
_cell.length_b   1.000
_cell.length_c   1.000
_cell.angle_alpha   90.00
_cell.angle_beta   90.00
_cell.angle_gamma   90.00
#
_symmetry.space_group_name_H-M   'P 1'
#
loop_
_entity.id
_entity.type
_entity.pdbx_description
1 polymer ?
#
loop_
_entity_poly.entity_id
_entity_poly.type
_entity_poly.pdbx_seq_one_letter_code
_entity_poly.pdbx_strand_id
1 'polypeptide(L)'
;MAPSLRLIFAIHNHQPVGNFDGVFRQACEDSYDPFLDVLQDFPEIKVTLHNSGSLLEWLEQHRPNYITRVREFVQQGQIEILGGPFYEPILAAIPKHDRVGQIKAYTAHLEELFETKVRGMWVPERVWEPNFAADIVDAGIEYTMLDDSHFRWAGVSPDRLHGYYITEDEGRLLSVFPDDERLRYTIPWEKPEETIKYLQEFAEKHPGTVISVGDDGEKFGSWPGTFEHVFGKGWLKKFFTALTENSSWLEVITMAQAVEQVPPLGKVYLPNASYREMTEWALPTAQQISYQKTREVLVKQEGWSFVEPFFRAGFWRNFLVKYPEANDMYCRSREISERLHTLSQTATSPYQIELVERARDELYHGQCNCPYWHGAFGGLYLPHLRNAIYKHLIAADTLTEQLSGRQGRWVNVEAKDFNLDARKEIKLSGDRLAAYFAPARGGHLYELDIRSTGVNLLATLNRRPEPYHQKVIDAAGQSSEVDDVSFNTHEGIRCKQENLHELIAYDRWPRKSLVDHFLRTDVSLDEFRSGNGGVGDFVVGVYQSKLRESETRAEVVMRREGHVNEEPVTVEKTVSLDVAAGGQLEVNYELSGLNPGEEYHFAVEFNVASMASRADDRYYYDSTGRQAGRLETIQALEETDRIGLVDEWLGLDVSLDLSQTGGIWTFPIETVSNSEGGFEAVHQGCVVVPHWKFTANDSGTWQVKILLTLDTSIAQARALAEVAAR
;
A
#
# COMPACT_ATOMS: atom_id res chain seq x y z
N MET A 1 -16.31 -0.88 46.89
CA MET A 1 -16.30 0.53 46.42
C MET A 1 -16.04 0.50 44.93
N ALA A 2 -16.64 1.38 44.13
CA ALA A 2 -16.26 1.47 42.71
C ALA A 2 -14.76 1.83 42.63
N PRO A 3 -13.99 1.28 41.68
CA PRO A 3 -12.58 1.62 41.52
C PRO A 3 -12.44 3.12 41.23
N SER A 4 -11.31 3.69 41.63
CA SER A 4 -11.00 5.10 41.36
C SER A 4 -10.64 5.33 39.90
N LEU A 5 -10.16 4.32 39.18
CA LEU A 5 -9.85 4.39 37.76
C LEU A 5 -10.05 3.02 37.10
N ARG A 6 -10.51 3.03 35.85
CA ARG A 6 -10.61 1.86 34.99
C ARG A 6 -9.66 2.01 33.80
N LEU A 7 -8.84 1.00 33.53
CA LEU A 7 -7.92 0.96 32.39
C LEU A 7 -8.43 -0.03 31.35
N ILE A 8 -8.57 0.43 30.10
CA ILE A 8 -8.72 -0.44 28.93
C ILE A 8 -7.33 -0.65 28.34
N PHE A 9 -6.95 -1.91 28.15
CA PHE A 9 -5.71 -2.31 27.51
C PHE A 9 -6.03 -3.10 26.24
N ALA A 10 -5.93 -2.44 25.09
CA ALA A 10 -6.23 -3.02 23.78
C ALA A 10 -4.95 -3.31 22.98
N ILE A 11 -4.93 -4.43 22.27
CA ILE A 11 -3.81 -4.87 21.43
C ILE A 11 -4.32 -5.11 20.01
N HIS A 12 -3.60 -4.57 19.02
CA HIS A 12 -3.86 -4.74 17.61
C HIS A 12 -2.75 -5.54 16.94
N ASN A 13 -3.03 -6.77 16.54
CA ASN A 13 -2.12 -7.60 15.76
C ASN A 13 -2.51 -7.55 14.29
N HIS A 14 -1.56 -7.20 13.42
CA HIS A 14 -1.81 -7.13 11.99
C HIS A 14 -0.62 -7.62 11.19
N GLN A 15 -0.91 -8.45 10.19
CA GLN A 15 0.02 -8.79 9.12
C GLN A 15 -0.69 -8.62 7.78
N PRO A 16 -0.12 -7.85 6.82
CA PRO A 16 -0.81 -7.52 5.60
C PRO A 16 -0.89 -8.66 4.60
N VAL A 17 -1.90 -8.59 3.73
CA VAL A 17 -2.00 -9.45 2.55
C VAL A 17 -0.71 -9.33 1.71
N GLY A 18 -0.10 -10.46 1.40
CA GLY A 18 1.14 -10.52 0.63
C GLY A 18 2.44 -10.46 1.43
N ASN A 19 2.39 -10.35 2.76
CA ASN A 19 3.60 -10.48 3.57
C ASN A 19 4.14 -11.92 3.54
N PHE A 20 5.42 -12.11 3.84
CA PHE A 20 6.06 -13.42 3.77
C PHE A 20 5.70 -14.29 4.97
N ASP A 21 5.45 -15.59 4.76
CA ASP A 21 5.20 -16.59 5.81
C ASP A 21 6.19 -16.54 6.98
N GLY A 22 7.46 -16.27 6.69
CA GLY A 22 8.49 -16.12 7.72
C GLY A 22 8.21 -14.97 8.68
N VAL A 23 7.63 -13.87 8.19
CA VAL A 23 7.27 -12.70 9.00
C VAL A 23 6.06 -13.00 9.89
N PHE A 24 5.03 -13.65 9.34
CA PHE A 24 3.89 -14.12 10.15
C PHE A 24 4.34 -15.04 11.28
N ARG A 25 5.21 -16.02 10.95
CA ARG A 25 5.75 -16.96 11.93
C ARG A 25 6.55 -16.26 13.01
N GLN A 26 7.46 -15.37 12.63
CA GLN A 26 8.30 -14.63 13.57
C GLN A 26 7.45 -13.76 14.51
N ALA A 27 6.44 -13.07 13.98
CA ALA A 27 5.57 -12.24 14.81
C ALA A 27 4.78 -13.05 15.85
N CYS A 28 4.35 -14.28 15.50
CA CYS A 28 3.75 -15.19 16.46
C CYS A 28 4.74 -15.61 17.56
N GLU A 29 5.94 -16.05 17.15
CA GLU A 29 6.96 -16.59 18.05
C GLU A 29 7.53 -15.52 18.99
N ASP A 30 7.67 -14.29 18.49
CA ASP A 30 8.27 -13.20 19.24
C ASP A 30 7.25 -12.39 20.04
N SER A 31 6.00 -12.27 19.59
CA SER A 31 5.03 -11.41 20.25
C SER A 31 3.75 -12.13 20.66
N TYR A 32 3.01 -12.69 19.72
CA TYR A 32 1.63 -13.11 20.01
C TYR A 32 1.57 -14.30 20.98
N ASP A 33 2.38 -15.34 20.77
CA ASP A 33 2.42 -16.52 21.65
C ASP A 33 2.96 -16.16 23.05
N PRO A 34 4.13 -15.47 23.19
CA PRO A 34 4.65 -15.10 24.50
C PRO A 34 3.75 -14.11 25.26
N PHE A 35 3.01 -13.24 24.57
CA PHE A 35 2.03 -12.37 25.22
C PHE A 35 0.93 -13.18 25.91
N LEU A 36 0.37 -14.19 25.22
CA LEU A 36 -0.62 -15.09 25.81
C LEU A 36 -0.04 -15.94 26.96
N ASP A 37 1.24 -16.33 26.88
CA ASP A 37 1.94 -17.03 27.96
C ASP A 37 1.97 -16.20 29.24
N VAL A 38 2.31 -14.91 29.13
CA VAL A 38 2.30 -14.01 30.29
C VAL A 38 0.87 -13.76 30.78
N LEU A 39 -0.11 -13.54 29.89
CA LEU A 39 -1.50 -13.29 30.29
C LEU A 39 -2.10 -14.45 31.10
N GLN A 40 -1.72 -15.69 30.81
CA GLN A 40 -2.16 -16.88 31.53
C GLN A 40 -1.80 -16.86 33.03
N ASP A 41 -0.68 -16.21 33.39
CA ASP A 41 -0.23 -16.09 34.79
C ASP A 41 -1.06 -15.07 35.60
N PHE A 42 -1.91 -14.25 34.95
CA PHE A 42 -2.65 -13.13 35.56
C PHE A 42 -4.15 -13.18 35.23
N PRO A 43 -4.94 -14.09 35.83
CA PRO A 43 -6.36 -14.31 35.51
C PRO A 43 -7.26 -13.08 35.73
N GLU A 44 -6.85 -12.13 36.56
CA GLU A 44 -7.54 -10.88 36.82
C GLU A 44 -7.33 -9.80 35.76
N ILE A 45 -6.29 -9.92 34.94
CA ILE A 45 -5.98 -8.96 33.87
C ILE A 45 -6.83 -9.30 32.64
N LYS A 46 -7.47 -8.26 32.11
CA LYS A 46 -8.32 -8.34 30.92
C LYS A 46 -7.69 -7.55 29.78
N VAL A 47 -7.84 -8.06 28.57
CA VAL A 47 -7.30 -7.47 27.34
C VAL A 47 -8.39 -7.40 26.29
N THR A 48 -8.41 -6.33 25.52
CA THR A 48 -9.21 -6.23 24.31
C THR A 48 -8.30 -6.54 23.11
N LEU A 49 -8.58 -7.60 22.36
CA LEU A 49 -7.70 -8.12 21.32
C LEU A 49 -8.33 -7.96 19.94
N HIS A 50 -7.58 -7.36 19.01
CA HIS A 50 -7.86 -7.37 17.60
C HIS A 50 -6.77 -8.16 16.87
N ASN A 51 -7.13 -9.19 16.11
CA ASN A 51 -6.27 -9.74 15.06
C ASN A 51 -6.88 -9.30 13.73
N SER A 52 -6.09 -8.90 12.72
CA SER A 52 -6.66 -8.64 11.39
C SER A 52 -7.12 -9.93 10.72
N GLY A 53 -8.09 -9.87 9.80
CA GLY A 53 -8.57 -11.06 9.09
C GLY A 53 -7.47 -11.74 8.27
N SER A 54 -6.61 -10.96 7.59
CA SER A 54 -5.42 -11.48 6.89
C SER A 54 -4.47 -12.27 7.80
N LEU A 55 -4.30 -11.84 9.06
CA LEU A 55 -3.54 -12.57 10.06
C LEU A 55 -4.29 -13.81 10.53
N LEU A 56 -5.59 -13.67 10.79
CA LEU A 56 -6.44 -14.73 11.30
C LEU A 56 -6.50 -15.93 10.34
N GLU A 57 -6.64 -15.70 9.03
CA GLU A 57 -6.61 -16.76 8.02
C GLU A 57 -5.32 -17.57 8.07
N TRP A 58 -4.17 -16.89 8.22
CA TRP A 58 -2.89 -17.56 8.36
C TRP A 58 -2.80 -18.34 9.67
N LEU A 59 -3.28 -17.76 10.78
CA LEU A 59 -3.30 -18.40 12.10
C LEU A 59 -4.18 -19.66 12.12
N GLU A 60 -5.34 -19.64 11.49
CA GLU A 60 -6.23 -20.81 11.42
C GLU A 60 -5.56 -21.99 10.71
N GLN A 61 -4.79 -21.71 9.66
CA GLN A 61 -4.09 -22.74 8.88
C GLN A 61 -2.80 -23.21 9.55
N HIS A 62 -2.03 -22.32 10.16
CA HIS A 62 -0.65 -22.61 10.60
C HIS A 62 -0.47 -22.65 12.12
N ARG A 63 -1.35 -22.02 12.88
CA ARG A 63 -1.29 -21.89 14.35
C ARG A 63 -2.66 -22.16 15.02
N PRO A 64 -3.33 -23.30 14.76
CA PRO A 64 -4.64 -23.61 15.36
C PRO A 64 -4.63 -23.64 16.90
N ASN A 65 -3.47 -23.92 17.51
CA ASN A 65 -3.29 -23.84 18.96
C ASN A 65 -3.44 -22.41 19.51
N TYR A 66 -2.95 -21.38 18.79
CA TYR A 66 -3.13 -19.98 19.17
C TYR A 66 -4.62 -19.63 19.23
N ILE A 67 -5.38 -20.00 18.19
CA ILE A 67 -6.83 -19.80 18.12
C ILE A 67 -7.55 -20.48 19.29
N THR A 68 -7.15 -21.72 19.60
CA THR A 68 -7.72 -22.47 20.73
C THR A 68 -7.46 -21.75 22.06
N ARG A 69 -6.24 -21.27 22.30
CA ARG A 69 -5.89 -20.51 23.51
C ARG A 69 -6.67 -19.20 23.62
N VAL A 70 -6.79 -18.44 22.52
CA VAL A 70 -7.58 -17.21 22.52
C VAL A 70 -9.05 -17.51 22.86
N ARG A 71 -9.64 -18.58 22.28
CA ARG A 71 -11.00 -19.01 22.62
C ARG A 71 -11.15 -19.34 24.11
N GLU A 72 -10.17 -20.01 24.72
CA GLU A 72 -10.17 -20.29 26.16
C GLU A 72 -10.16 -19.00 27.00
N PHE A 73 -9.31 -18.01 26.65
CA PHE A 73 -9.30 -16.71 27.33
C PHE A 73 -10.60 -15.92 27.16
N VAL A 74 -11.25 -16.03 25.99
CA VAL A 74 -12.57 -15.44 25.74
C VAL A 74 -13.62 -16.08 26.66
N GLN A 75 -13.65 -17.41 26.75
CA GLN A 75 -14.58 -18.13 27.63
C GLN A 75 -14.36 -17.82 29.12
N GLN A 76 -13.12 -17.52 29.51
CA GLN A 76 -12.77 -17.07 30.87
C GLN A 76 -13.08 -15.58 31.12
N GLY A 77 -13.45 -14.82 30.09
CA GLY A 77 -13.72 -13.38 30.18
C GLY A 77 -12.46 -12.52 30.33
N GLN A 78 -11.27 -13.08 30.04
CA GLN A 78 -10.00 -12.35 30.05
C GLN A 78 -9.75 -11.62 28.73
N ILE A 79 -10.24 -12.14 27.60
CA ILE A 79 -10.12 -11.49 26.30
C ILE A 79 -11.50 -11.08 25.77
N GLU A 80 -11.63 -9.80 25.39
CA GLU A 80 -12.67 -9.31 24.48
C GLU A 80 -12.13 -9.31 23.05
N ILE A 81 -12.88 -9.87 22.10
CA ILE A 81 -12.53 -9.83 20.68
C ILE A 81 -13.11 -8.55 20.04
N LEU A 82 -12.24 -7.74 19.43
CA LEU A 82 -12.66 -6.68 18.51
C LEU A 82 -12.74 -7.22 17.08
N GLY A 83 -13.77 -6.77 16.37
CA GLY A 83 -13.84 -6.91 14.92
C GLY A 83 -13.19 -5.73 14.20
N GLY A 84 -13.61 -5.53 12.96
CA GLY A 84 -13.03 -4.56 12.04
C GLY A 84 -13.41 -4.93 10.62
N PRO A 85 -13.01 -4.13 9.62
CA PRO A 85 -13.12 -4.59 8.24
C PRO A 85 -12.10 -5.73 8.01
N PHE A 86 -12.57 -6.84 7.42
CA PHE A 86 -11.83 -8.12 7.32
C PHE A 86 -10.34 -7.99 6.97
N TYR A 87 -10.00 -7.30 5.89
CA TYR A 87 -8.62 -7.23 5.41
C TYR A 87 -7.94 -5.89 5.70
N GLU A 88 -8.35 -5.19 6.77
CA GLU A 88 -7.74 -3.92 7.19
C GLU A 88 -7.71 -2.83 6.09
N PRO A 89 -8.77 -2.58 5.30
CA PRO A 89 -8.81 -1.43 4.41
C PRO A 89 -8.85 -0.11 5.20
N ILE A 90 -8.23 0.94 4.67
CA ILE A 90 -8.57 2.29 5.12
C ILE A 90 -10.00 2.57 4.69
N LEU A 91 -10.89 2.80 5.64
CA LEU A 91 -12.31 3.05 5.37
C LEU A 91 -12.50 4.22 4.38
N ALA A 92 -11.67 5.25 4.45
CA ALA A 92 -11.70 6.37 3.50
C ALA A 92 -11.39 5.96 2.04
N ALA A 93 -10.66 4.86 1.84
CA ALA A 93 -10.25 4.36 0.53
C ALA A 93 -11.27 3.44 -0.14
N ILE A 94 -12.41 3.13 0.51
CA ILE A 94 -13.38 2.16 0.00
C ILE A 94 -14.84 2.66 0.11
N PRO A 95 -15.74 2.25 -0.80
CA PRO A 95 -17.13 2.70 -0.79
C PRO A 95 -17.90 2.14 0.41
N LYS A 96 -19.06 2.74 0.72
CA LYS A 96 -19.91 2.35 1.85
C LYS A 96 -20.26 0.86 1.85
N HIS A 97 -20.65 0.30 0.70
CA HIS A 97 -21.07 -1.11 0.64
C HIS A 97 -19.93 -2.08 0.94
N ASP A 98 -18.70 -1.75 0.56
CA ASP A 98 -17.52 -2.55 0.91
C ASP A 98 -17.17 -2.39 2.39
N ARG A 99 -17.25 -1.17 2.96
CA ARG A 99 -17.02 -0.95 4.40
C ARG A 99 -17.95 -1.81 5.26
N VAL A 100 -19.26 -1.69 5.00
CA VAL A 100 -20.28 -2.46 5.73
C VAL A 100 -20.12 -3.95 5.46
N GLY A 101 -19.84 -4.34 4.22
CA GLY A 101 -19.69 -5.74 3.84
C GLY A 101 -18.47 -6.41 4.47
N GLN A 102 -17.31 -5.75 4.48
CA GLN A 102 -16.09 -6.24 5.13
C GLN A 102 -16.27 -6.38 6.64
N ILE A 103 -16.87 -5.39 7.31
CA ILE A 103 -17.10 -5.45 8.76
C ILE A 103 -18.06 -6.59 9.09
N LYS A 104 -19.17 -6.74 8.36
CA LYS A 104 -20.13 -7.83 8.60
C LYS A 104 -19.53 -9.22 8.35
N ALA A 105 -18.78 -9.37 7.26
CA ALA A 105 -18.14 -10.65 6.94
C ALA A 105 -17.16 -11.05 8.06
N TYR A 106 -16.38 -10.10 8.55
CA TYR A 106 -15.39 -10.40 9.58
C TYR A 106 -16.02 -10.66 10.95
N THR A 107 -17.00 -9.85 11.34
CA THR A 107 -17.82 -10.09 12.53
C THR A 107 -18.39 -11.51 12.52
N ALA A 108 -19.04 -11.92 11.42
CA ALA A 108 -19.62 -13.27 11.34
C ALA A 108 -18.57 -14.38 11.50
N HIS A 109 -17.41 -14.23 10.86
CA HIS A 109 -16.30 -15.18 10.96
C HIS A 109 -15.74 -15.27 12.39
N LEU A 110 -15.54 -14.13 13.06
CA LEU A 110 -15.06 -14.07 14.44
C LEU A 110 -16.08 -14.65 15.43
N GLU A 111 -17.37 -14.36 15.26
CA GLU A 111 -18.42 -14.90 16.13
C GLU A 111 -18.54 -16.42 16.01
N GLU A 112 -18.40 -16.97 14.80
CA GLU A 112 -18.32 -18.41 14.57
C GLU A 112 -17.06 -19.01 15.20
N LEU A 113 -15.90 -18.38 14.97
CA LEU A 113 -14.61 -18.92 15.42
C LEU A 113 -14.43 -18.87 16.93
N PHE A 114 -14.84 -17.78 17.60
CA PHE A 114 -14.61 -17.59 19.04
C PHE A 114 -15.86 -17.80 19.91
N GLU A 115 -17.00 -18.12 19.30
CA GLU A 115 -18.28 -18.41 19.99
C GLU A 115 -18.71 -17.28 20.95
N THR A 116 -18.41 -16.04 20.58
CA THR A 116 -18.72 -14.82 21.36
C THR A 116 -19.26 -13.73 20.46
N LYS A 117 -20.06 -12.81 21.01
CA LYS A 117 -20.59 -11.67 20.25
C LYS A 117 -19.48 -10.63 20.04
N VAL A 118 -19.27 -10.21 18.79
CA VAL A 118 -18.33 -9.11 18.48
C VAL A 118 -19.11 -7.79 18.48
N ARG A 119 -18.73 -6.89 19.39
CA ARG A 119 -19.47 -5.63 19.62
C ARG A 119 -18.65 -4.39 19.31
N GLY A 120 -17.34 -4.44 19.50
CA GLY A 120 -16.42 -3.36 19.18
C GLY A 120 -15.65 -3.64 17.90
N MET A 121 -15.02 -2.59 17.35
CA MET A 121 -14.05 -2.76 16.28
C MET A 121 -12.79 -1.91 16.47
N TRP A 122 -11.72 -2.35 15.83
CA TRP A 122 -10.55 -1.53 15.52
C TRP A 122 -10.79 -0.75 14.22
N VAL A 123 -10.40 0.53 14.19
CA VAL A 123 -10.40 1.34 12.96
C VAL A 123 -8.99 1.31 12.36
N PRO A 124 -8.82 0.73 11.15
CA PRO A 124 -7.51 0.63 10.50
C PRO A 124 -6.81 1.99 10.43
N GLU A 125 -5.58 2.03 10.94
CA GLU A 125 -4.74 3.23 11.06
C GLU A 125 -5.41 4.43 11.75
N ARG A 126 -6.50 4.19 12.50
CA ARG A 126 -7.35 5.20 13.13
C ARG A 126 -7.79 6.31 12.16
N VAL A 127 -7.87 6.03 10.86
CA VAL A 127 -8.31 7.00 9.85
C VAL A 127 -9.82 7.17 9.95
N TRP A 128 -10.25 8.36 10.37
CA TRP A 128 -11.65 8.68 10.62
C TRP A 128 -12.22 9.72 9.65
N GLU A 129 -13.47 9.55 9.24
CA GLU A 129 -14.33 10.58 8.65
C GLU A 129 -15.72 10.51 9.32
N PRO A 130 -16.44 11.62 9.54
CA PRO A 130 -17.68 11.65 10.33
C PRO A 130 -18.75 10.63 9.92
N ASN A 131 -18.91 10.40 8.61
CA ASN A 131 -19.92 9.48 8.08
C ASN A 131 -19.63 8.01 8.41
N PHE A 132 -18.43 7.68 8.90
CA PHE A 132 -18.09 6.31 9.28
C PHE A 132 -18.90 5.86 10.49
N ALA A 133 -19.38 6.78 11.33
CA ALA A 133 -20.25 6.45 12.45
C ALA A 133 -21.51 5.71 11.97
N ALA A 134 -22.17 6.18 10.91
CA ALA A 134 -23.33 5.52 10.35
C ALA A 134 -22.99 4.14 9.77
N ASP A 135 -21.89 4.05 9.02
CA ASP A 135 -21.49 2.83 8.32
C ASP A 135 -21.06 1.72 9.29
N ILE A 136 -20.35 2.08 10.36
CA ILE A 136 -19.94 1.17 11.44
C ILE A 136 -21.16 0.63 12.20
N VAL A 137 -22.12 1.50 12.53
CA VAL A 137 -23.37 1.09 13.21
C VAL A 137 -24.25 0.24 12.29
N ASP A 138 -24.35 0.58 10.99
CA ASP A 138 -25.06 -0.24 9.99
C ASP A 138 -24.43 -1.65 9.84
N ALA A 139 -23.15 -1.79 10.19
CA ALA A 139 -22.44 -3.05 10.25
C ALA A 139 -22.65 -3.85 11.55
N GLY A 140 -23.32 -3.27 12.56
CA GLY A 140 -23.64 -3.94 13.83
C GLY A 140 -22.67 -3.65 14.97
N ILE A 141 -21.71 -2.74 14.77
CA ILE A 141 -20.72 -2.38 15.78
C ILE A 141 -21.25 -1.26 16.70
N GLU A 142 -20.95 -1.38 17.99
CA GLU A 142 -21.46 -0.52 19.06
C GLU A 142 -20.42 0.51 19.56
N TYR A 143 -19.13 0.20 19.44
CA TYR A 143 -18.05 1.07 19.88
C TYR A 143 -16.73 0.88 19.11
N THR A 144 -15.89 1.90 19.15
CA THR A 144 -14.53 1.88 18.60
C THR A 144 -13.58 2.74 19.45
N MET A 145 -12.29 2.65 19.17
CA MET A 145 -11.25 3.52 19.72
C MET A 145 -10.64 4.38 18.59
N LEU A 146 -10.30 5.63 18.90
CA LEU A 146 -9.57 6.56 18.04
C LEU A 146 -8.57 7.35 18.91
N ASP A 147 -7.49 7.87 18.32
CA ASP A 147 -6.51 8.68 19.04
C ASP A 147 -7.11 9.93 19.69
N ASP A 148 -6.61 10.27 20.88
CA ASP A 148 -6.89 11.51 21.59
C ASP A 148 -6.68 12.78 20.73
N SER A 149 -5.82 12.73 19.71
CA SER A 149 -5.64 13.77 18.69
C SER A 149 -6.98 14.14 18.03
N HIS A 150 -7.83 13.17 17.70
CA HIS A 150 -9.16 13.41 17.10
C HIS A 150 -10.02 14.29 17.99
N PHE A 151 -9.99 14.02 19.30
CA PHE A 151 -10.79 14.71 20.30
C PHE A 151 -10.24 16.11 20.58
N ARG A 152 -8.91 16.23 20.78
CA ARG A 152 -8.24 17.54 20.87
C ARG A 152 -8.58 18.39 19.66
N TRP A 153 -8.60 17.78 18.48
CA TRP A 153 -8.90 18.43 17.23
C TRP A 153 -10.39 18.75 17.00
N ALA A 154 -11.28 18.07 17.72
CA ALA A 154 -12.68 18.46 17.82
C ALA A 154 -12.91 19.60 18.83
N GLY A 155 -11.87 20.02 19.57
CA GLY A 155 -11.95 21.04 20.62
C GLY A 155 -12.27 20.48 22.01
N VAL A 156 -12.16 19.17 22.21
CA VAL A 156 -12.25 18.56 23.55
C VAL A 156 -10.99 18.93 24.33
N SER A 157 -11.17 19.44 25.55
CA SER A 157 -10.07 19.83 26.40
C SER A 157 -9.34 18.59 26.96
N PRO A 158 -8.01 18.65 27.19
CA PRO A 158 -7.24 17.50 27.67
C PRO A 158 -7.77 16.91 28.98
N ASP A 159 -8.32 17.74 29.87
CA ASP A 159 -8.94 17.32 31.13
C ASP A 159 -10.25 16.56 30.95
N ARG A 160 -10.75 16.36 29.73
CA ARG A 160 -11.99 15.62 29.41
C ARG A 160 -11.78 14.36 28.56
N LEU A 161 -10.54 13.89 28.43
CA LEU A 161 -10.20 12.66 27.69
C LEU A 161 -10.30 11.38 28.55
N HIS A 162 -11.05 11.42 29.66
CA HIS A 162 -11.11 10.38 30.71
C HIS A 162 -12.38 9.52 30.64
N GLY A 163 -12.73 9.02 29.46
CA GLY A 163 -13.94 8.22 29.28
C GLY A 163 -14.21 7.96 27.82
N TYR A 164 -15.47 7.78 27.44
CA TYR A 164 -15.86 7.71 26.03
C TYR A 164 -16.94 8.72 25.71
N TYR A 165 -17.10 8.99 24.42
CA TYR A 165 -18.11 9.91 23.89
C TYR A 165 -19.02 9.18 22.92
N ILE A 166 -20.20 9.76 22.70
CA ILE A 166 -21.07 9.37 21.59
C ILE A 166 -20.78 10.29 20.40
N THR A 167 -20.51 9.71 19.24
CA THR A 167 -20.64 10.41 17.96
C THR A 167 -21.89 9.94 17.24
N GLU A 168 -22.48 10.80 16.43
CA GLU A 168 -23.71 10.50 15.71
C GLU A 168 -23.59 10.89 14.24
N ASP A 169 -24.12 10.05 13.36
CA ASP A 169 -24.30 10.38 11.94
C ASP A 169 -25.61 9.74 11.45
N GLU A 170 -26.44 10.52 10.75
CA GLU A 170 -27.77 10.10 10.27
C GLU A 170 -28.64 9.38 11.33
N GLY A 171 -28.58 9.82 12.60
CA GLY A 171 -29.33 9.25 13.72
C GLY A 171 -28.74 7.97 14.32
N ARG A 172 -27.61 7.48 13.82
CA ARG A 172 -26.91 6.30 14.33
C ARG A 172 -25.86 6.72 15.35
N LEU A 173 -25.83 6.03 16.49
CA LEU A 173 -24.98 6.39 17.63
C LEU A 173 -23.83 5.39 17.75
N LEU A 174 -22.59 5.89 17.75
CA LEU A 174 -21.39 5.10 17.98
C LEU A 174 -20.66 5.62 19.22
N SER A 175 -20.26 4.72 20.12
CA SER A 175 -19.39 5.09 21.24
C SER A 175 -17.93 5.10 20.80
N VAL A 176 -17.18 6.13 21.15
CA VAL A 176 -15.79 6.31 20.72
C VAL A 176 -14.90 6.62 21.93
N PHE A 177 -13.87 5.81 22.12
CA PHE A 177 -12.86 5.96 23.17
C PHE A 177 -11.65 6.74 22.63
N PRO A 178 -11.15 7.76 23.36
CA PRO A 178 -9.85 8.37 23.10
C PRO A 178 -8.73 7.44 23.58
N ASP A 179 -7.87 7.01 22.65
CA ASP A 179 -6.61 6.35 22.95
C ASP A 179 -5.59 7.37 23.48
N ASP A 180 -5.04 7.12 24.66
CA ASP A 180 -4.12 8.03 25.34
C ASP A 180 -2.70 7.94 24.77
N GLU A 181 -2.25 9.01 24.12
CA GLU A 181 -0.93 9.07 23.48
C GLU A 181 0.19 8.82 24.50
N ARG A 182 0.07 9.32 25.74
CA ARG A 182 1.12 9.12 26.75
C ARG A 182 1.24 7.66 27.17
N LEU A 183 0.13 6.93 27.29
CA LEU A 183 0.19 5.49 27.55
C LEU A 183 0.88 4.73 26.41
N ARG A 184 0.64 5.09 25.14
CA ARG A 184 1.39 4.52 24.01
C ARG A 184 2.89 4.80 24.08
N TYR A 185 3.32 5.96 24.60
CA TYR A 185 4.75 6.24 24.75
C TYR A 185 5.38 5.68 26.03
N THR A 186 4.59 5.27 27.03
CA THR A 186 5.11 4.63 28.24
C THR A 186 5.09 3.10 28.17
N ILE A 187 4.10 2.50 27.52
CA ILE A 187 3.91 1.04 27.42
C ILE A 187 4.41 0.56 26.04
N PRO A 188 5.38 -0.37 25.92
CA PRO A 188 6.16 -1.03 26.96
C PRO A 188 7.54 -0.40 27.19
N TRP A 189 7.72 0.90 26.90
CA TRP A 189 9.04 1.54 26.82
C TRP A 189 9.62 1.97 28.18
N GLU A 190 8.85 2.73 28.96
CA GLU A 190 9.27 3.21 30.27
C GLU A 190 9.16 2.10 31.32
N LYS A 191 9.67 2.31 32.53
CA LYS A 191 9.49 1.33 33.60
C LYS A 191 8.00 1.25 33.98
N PRO A 192 7.45 0.06 34.32
CA PRO A 192 6.04 -0.09 34.68
C PRO A 192 5.55 0.89 35.76
N GLU A 193 6.43 1.25 36.71
CA GLU A 193 6.11 2.17 37.80
C GLU A 193 5.78 3.60 37.32
N GLU A 194 6.36 4.04 36.19
CA GLU A 194 6.04 5.37 35.62
C GLU A 194 4.63 5.39 35.02
N THR A 195 4.22 4.30 34.36
CA THR A 195 2.83 4.13 33.90
C THR A 195 1.87 4.11 35.08
N ILE A 196 2.16 3.34 36.14
CA ILE A 196 1.31 3.31 37.35
C ILE A 196 1.22 4.68 38.01
N LYS A 197 2.33 5.39 38.15
CA LYS A 197 2.36 6.75 38.70
C LYS A 197 1.50 7.71 37.89
N TYR A 198 1.60 7.65 36.57
CA TYR A 198 0.75 8.46 35.70
C TYR A 198 -0.74 8.13 35.89
N LEU A 199 -1.10 6.85 35.92
CA LEU A 199 -2.48 6.41 36.19
C LEU A 199 -2.97 6.85 37.58
N GLN A 200 -2.11 6.84 38.60
CA GLN A 200 -2.46 7.29 39.95
C GLN A 200 -2.73 8.79 39.99
N GLU A 201 -1.83 9.60 39.43
CA GLU A 201 -2.02 11.06 39.30
C GLU A 201 -3.29 11.40 38.52
N PHE A 202 -3.65 10.57 37.54
CA PHE A 202 -4.89 10.70 36.77
C PHE A 202 -6.12 10.35 37.60
N ALA A 203 -6.09 9.21 38.32
CA ALA A 203 -7.17 8.74 39.18
C ALA A 203 -7.51 9.75 40.31
N GLU A 204 -6.51 10.41 40.87
CA GLU A 204 -6.68 11.45 41.90
C GLU A 204 -7.42 12.69 41.37
N LYS A 205 -7.16 13.05 40.10
CA LYS A 205 -7.81 14.21 39.44
C LYS A 205 -9.18 13.87 38.88
N HIS A 206 -9.36 12.63 38.42
CA HIS A 206 -10.54 12.17 37.69
C HIS A 206 -11.08 10.85 38.26
N PRO A 207 -11.60 10.83 39.50
CA PRO A 207 -12.03 9.59 40.14
C PRO A 207 -13.28 8.99 39.48
N GLY A 208 -13.30 7.66 39.37
CA GLY A 208 -14.40 6.87 38.82
C GLY A 208 -14.43 6.80 37.28
N THR A 209 -13.36 7.21 36.61
CA THR A 209 -13.30 7.40 35.15
C THR A 209 -12.68 6.21 34.42
N VAL A 210 -12.60 6.29 33.09
CA VAL A 210 -11.98 5.29 32.22
C VAL A 210 -10.83 5.95 31.45
N ILE A 211 -9.71 5.25 31.33
CA ILE A 211 -8.62 5.62 30.43
C ILE A 211 -8.33 4.43 29.51
N SER A 212 -8.03 4.70 28.26
CA SER A 212 -7.80 3.68 27.24
C SER A 212 -6.41 3.80 26.64
N VAL A 213 -5.82 2.64 26.39
CA VAL A 213 -4.66 2.52 25.49
C VAL A 213 -4.91 1.40 24.49
N GLY A 214 -4.61 1.65 23.23
CA GLY A 214 -4.65 0.68 22.14
C GLY A 214 -3.43 0.85 21.25
N ASP A 215 -2.63 -0.21 21.08
CA ASP A 215 -1.40 -0.12 20.28
C ASP A 215 -1.06 -1.45 19.61
N ASP A 216 -0.08 -1.41 18.71
CA ASP A 216 0.36 -2.54 17.91
C ASP A 216 0.90 -3.66 18.81
N GLY A 217 0.46 -4.89 18.59
CA GLY A 217 0.94 -6.05 19.32
C GLY A 217 2.36 -6.42 18.95
N GLU A 218 2.81 -6.12 17.74
CA GLU A 218 4.19 -6.31 17.28
C GLU A 218 5.20 -5.55 18.15
N LYS A 219 4.77 -4.45 18.78
CA LYS A 219 5.53 -3.68 19.76
C LYS A 219 5.95 -4.50 20.98
N PHE A 220 5.16 -5.51 21.34
CA PHE A 220 5.41 -6.38 22.48
C PHE A 220 6.36 -7.52 22.19
N GLY A 221 7.02 -7.59 21.02
CA GLY A 221 8.13 -8.53 20.84
C GLY A 221 8.78 -8.53 19.47
N SER A 222 7.99 -8.37 18.41
CA SER A 222 8.45 -8.46 17.01
C SER A 222 9.36 -7.30 16.58
N TRP A 223 9.13 -6.11 17.13
CA TRP A 223 9.98 -4.95 16.80
C TRP A 223 11.42 -5.14 17.28
N PRO A 224 12.42 -4.55 16.58
CA PRO A 224 13.82 -4.76 16.93
C PRO A 224 14.14 -4.49 18.41
N GLY A 225 14.60 -5.52 19.11
CA GLY A 225 15.00 -5.47 20.52
C GLY A 225 13.86 -5.55 21.54
N THR A 226 12.59 -5.55 21.12
CA THR A 226 11.46 -5.57 22.06
C THR A 226 11.25 -6.94 22.68
N PHE A 227 11.51 -8.06 21.98
CA PHE A 227 11.45 -9.41 22.60
C PHE A 227 12.29 -9.51 23.88
N GLU A 228 13.58 -9.13 23.80
CA GLU A 228 14.49 -9.19 24.94
C GLU A 228 14.06 -8.23 26.06
N HIS A 229 13.52 -7.06 25.72
CA HIS A 229 13.02 -6.11 26.71
C HIS A 229 11.73 -6.59 27.39
N VAL A 230 10.76 -7.05 26.60
CA VAL A 230 9.40 -7.38 27.04
C VAL A 230 9.35 -8.72 27.76
N PHE A 231 9.97 -9.75 27.18
CA PHE A 231 9.96 -11.11 27.70
C PHE A 231 11.27 -11.50 28.37
N GLY A 232 12.42 -11.22 27.75
CA GLY A 232 13.74 -11.57 28.31
C GLY A 232 14.01 -10.92 29.68
N LYS A 233 13.76 -9.61 29.78
CA LYS A 233 13.83 -8.83 31.03
C LYS A 233 12.52 -8.79 31.81
N GLY A 234 11.48 -9.46 31.30
CA GLY A 234 10.17 -9.63 31.94
C GLY A 234 9.41 -8.33 32.18
N TRP A 235 9.49 -7.34 31.29
CA TRP A 235 8.75 -6.08 31.42
C TRP A 235 7.24 -6.32 31.50
N LEU A 236 6.66 -7.14 30.62
CA LEU A 236 5.20 -7.36 30.59
C LEU A 236 4.71 -8.02 31.89
N LYS A 237 5.46 -9.01 32.39
CA LYS A 237 5.17 -9.66 33.66
C LYS A 237 5.22 -8.67 34.84
N LYS A 238 6.20 -7.78 34.86
CA LYS A 238 6.29 -6.71 35.88
C LYS A 238 5.15 -5.72 35.77
N PHE A 239 4.75 -5.37 34.54
CA PHE A 239 3.63 -4.48 34.29
C PHE A 239 2.30 -5.06 34.78
N PHE A 240 1.99 -6.32 34.42
CA PHE A 240 0.79 -6.99 34.92
C PHE A 240 0.82 -7.17 36.44
N THR A 241 1.97 -7.50 37.03
CA THR A 241 2.13 -7.52 38.50
C THR A 241 1.80 -6.16 39.12
N ALA A 242 2.33 -5.07 38.55
CA ALA A 242 2.10 -3.72 39.06
C ALA A 242 0.63 -3.29 38.94
N LEU A 243 -0.08 -3.70 37.87
CA LEU A 243 -1.52 -3.50 37.73
C LEU A 243 -2.30 -4.24 38.83
N THR A 244 -1.99 -5.53 39.06
CA THR A 244 -2.63 -6.35 40.08
C THR A 244 -2.38 -5.82 41.50
N GLU A 245 -1.14 -5.41 41.83
CA GLU A 245 -0.79 -4.83 43.14
C GLU A 245 -1.54 -3.53 43.42
N ASN A 246 -1.96 -2.80 42.38
CA ASN A 246 -2.72 -1.56 42.47
C ASN A 246 -4.24 -1.74 42.32
N SER A 247 -4.74 -2.99 42.36
CA SER A 247 -6.16 -3.35 42.21
C SER A 247 -7.13 -2.71 43.22
N SER A 248 -6.59 -2.14 44.32
CA SER A 248 -7.40 -1.43 45.31
C SER A 248 -8.03 -0.12 44.78
N TRP A 249 -7.44 0.49 43.74
CA TRP A 249 -7.92 1.74 43.14
C TRP A 249 -7.98 1.70 41.61
N LEU A 250 -7.24 0.79 40.96
CA LEU A 250 -7.18 0.61 39.51
C LEU A 250 -7.83 -0.73 39.11
N GLU A 251 -8.76 -0.72 38.16
CA GLU A 251 -9.34 -1.94 37.59
C GLU A 251 -9.03 -2.04 36.10
N VAL A 252 -8.49 -3.17 35.63
CA VAL A 252 -8.32 -3.41 34.20
C VAL A 252 -9.61 -4.04 33.66
N ILE A 253 -10.21 -3.40 32.66
CA ILE A 253 -11.48 -3.82 32.07
C ILE A 253 -11.39 -3.83 30.54
N THR A 254 -12.31 -4.57 29.92
CA THR A 254 -12.50 -4.59 28.47
C THR A 254 -13.31 -3.35 28.02
N MET A 255 -13.27 -2.99 26.73
CA MET A 255 -14.11 -1.92 26.17
C MET A 255 -15.62 -2.20 26.36
N ALA A 256 -16.04 -3.45 26.16
CA ALA A 256 -17.43 -3.89 26.38
C ALA A 256 -17.92 -3.54 27.79
N GLN A 257 -17.12 -3.92 28.80
CA GLN A 257 -17.38 -3.64 30.21
C GLN A 257 -17.43 -2.14 30.51
N ALA A 258 -16.61 -1.32 29.84
CA ALA A 258 -16.64 0.13 30.04
C ALA A 258 -17.98 0.74 29.61
N VAL A 259 -18.50 0.34 28.43
CA VAL A 259 -19.79 0.81 27.91
C VAL A 259 -20.98 0.31 28.76
N GLU A 260 -20.84 -0.85 29.40
CA GLU A 260 -21.88 -1.42 30.28
C GLU A 260 -21.91 -0.77 31.67
N GLN A 261 -20.75 -0.34 32.17
CA GLN A 261 -20.60 0.09 33.56
C GLN A 261 -20.55 1.62 33.75
N VAL A 262 -20.19 2.37 32.72
CA VAL A 262 -19.94 3.81 32.80
C VAL A 262 -20.75 4.54 31.72
N PRO A 263 -21.46 5.64 32.02
CA PRO A 263 -22.14 6.43 30.99
C PRO A 263 -21.12 7.25 30.15
N PRO A 264 -21.46 7.63 28.90
CA PRO A 264 -20.60 8.48 28.10
C PRO A 264 -20.41 9.86 28.75
N LEU A 265 -19.24 10.47 28.57
CA LEU A 265 -18.93 11.83 29.02
C LEU A 265 -19.73 12.91 28.28
N GLY A 266 -20.26 12.58 27.11
CA GLY A 266 -21.11 13.45 26.32
C GLY A 266 -21.14 13.05 24.85
N LYS A 267 -21.58 13.99 24.01
CA LYS A 267 -21.59 13.87 22.55
C LYS A 267 -20.46 14.71 21.95
N VAL A 268 -19.80 14.19 20.92
CA VAL A 268 -18.75 14.89 20.16
C VAL A 268 -18.87 14.57 18.68
N TYR A 269 -18.46 15.49 17.82
CA TYR A 269 -18.26 15.24 16.39
C TYR A 269 -16.76 15.36 16.09
N LEU A 270 -16.17 14.28 15.60
CA LEU A 270 -14.73 14.19 15.35
C LEU A 270 -14.43 14.59 13.90
N PRO A 271 -13.39 15.41 13.64
CA PRO A 271 -13.00 15.81 12.29
C PRO A 271 -12.31 14.65 11.55
N ASN A 272 -12.09 14.82 10.24
CA ASN A 272 -11.25 13.90 9.48
C ASN A 272 -9.83 13.92 10.03
N ALA A 273 -9.34 12.79 10.53
CA ALA A 273 -8.06 12.72 11.23
C ALA A 273 -7.55 11.26 11.32
N SER A 274 -6.40 11.10 11.98
CA SER A 274 -5.77 9.85 12.39
C SER A 274 -4.86 10.16 13.60
N TYR A 275 -4.06 9.21 14.06
CA TYR A 275 -2.95 9.50 14.97
C TYR A 275 -2.03 10.58 14.37
N ARG A 276 -1.37 11.35 15.23
CA ARG A 276 -0.63 12.55 14.83
C ARG A 276 0.37 12.25 13.72
N GLU A 277 1.16 11.20 13.85
CA GLU A 277 2.22 10.83 12.90
C GLU A 277 1.67 10.61 11.48
N MET A 278 0.53 9.92 11.34
CA MET A 278 -0.13 9.69 10.05
C MET A 278 -0.45 10.99 9.33
N THR A 279 -0.94 12.00 10.06
CA THR A 279 -1.27 13.30 9.47
C THR A 279 -0.05 14.02 8.91
N GLU A 280 1.13 13.81 9.51
CA GLU A 280 2.40 14.36 9.05
C GLU A 280 2.90 13.64 7.80
N TRP A 281 2.82 12.31 7.77
CA TRP A 281 3.27 11.49 6.63
C TRP A 281 2.44 11.70 5.37
N ALA A 282 1.15 12.00 5.53
CA ALA A 282 0.23 12.28 4.43
C ALA A 282 0.53 13.61 3.69
N LEU A 283 1.41 14.46 4.22
CA LEU A 283 1.82 15.69 3.54
C LEU A 283 2.74 15.40 2.35
N PRO A 284 2.64 16.18 1.26
CA PRO A 284 3.69 16.21 0.24
C PRO A 284 5.06 16.52 0.88
N THR A 285 6.13 15.91 0.38
CA THR A 285 7.46 15.93 1.02
C THR A 285 7.94 17.33 1.42
N ALA A 286 7.80 18.33 0.53
CA ALA A 286 8.21 19.70 0.82
C ALA A 286 7.41 20.34 1.97
N GLN A 287 6.12 20.02 2.07
CA GLN A 287 5.25 20.51 3.15
C GLN A 287 5.53 19.77 4.45
N GLN A 288 5.84 18.47 4.39
CA GLN A 288 6.24 17.67 5.55
C GLN A 288 7.52 18.23 6.20
N ILE A 289 8.54 18.56 5.39
CA ILE A 289 9.78 19.19 5.90
C ILE A 289 9.48 20.54 6.54
N SER A 290 8.61 21.35 5.93
CA SER A 290 8.24 22.67 6.46
C SER A 290 7.47 22.55 7.78
N TYR A 291 6.56 21.57 7.88
CA TYR A 291 5.81 21.26 9.09
C TYR A 291 6.75 20.83 10.23
N GLN A 292 7.66 19.89 9.97
CA GLN A 292 8.62 19.38 10.95
C GLN A 292 9.51 20.50 11.51
N LYS A 293 10.11 21.31 10.63
CA LYS A 293 10.93 22.47 11.04
C LYS A 293 10.13 23.48 11.86
N THR A 294 8.88 23.73 11.49
CA THR A 294 8.00 24.65 12.23
C THR A 294 7.69 24.09 13.62
N ARG A 295 7.37 22.79 13.72
CA ARG A 295 7.12 22.11 14.99
C ARG A 295 8.33 22.15 15.91
N GLU A 296 9.52 21.85 15.38
CA GLU A 296 10.79 21.89 16.13
C GLU A 296 11.07 23.26 16.76
N VAL A 297 10.68 24.34 16.08
CA VAL A 297 10.78 25.71 16.60
C VAL A 297 9.70 25.98 17.63
N LEU A 298 8.45 25.64 17.35
CA LEU A 298 7.29 25.98 18.19
C LEU A 298 7.25 25.22 19.51
N VAL A 299 7.63 23.94 19.53
CA VAL A 299 7.66 23.11 20.75
C VAL A 299 8.60 23.70 21.81
N LYS A 300 9.61 24.47 21.39
CA LYS A 300 10.57 25.13 22.29
C LYS A 300 10.10 26.50 22.80
N GLN A 301 8.98 27.03 22.30
CA GLN A 301 8.46 28.35 22.69
C GLN A 301 7.56 28.25 23.92
N GLU A 302 7.56 29.31 24.74
CA GLU A 302 6.56 29.48 25.77
C GLU A 302 5.16 29.56 25.14
N GLY A 303 4.20 28.79 25.66
CA GLY A 303 2.84 28.74 25.14
C GLY A 303 2.57 27.66 24.09
N TRP A 304 3.52 26.75 23.80
CA TRP A 304 3.26 25.59 22.93
C TRP A 304 2.00 24.83 23.32
N SER A 305 1.78 24.56 24.60
CA SER A 305 0.59 23.85 25.10
C SER A 305 -0.73 24.53 24.76
N PHE A 306 -0.75 25.86 24.52
CA PHE A 306 -1.93 26.58 24.04
C PHE A 306 -2.13 26.44 22.53
N VAL A 307 -1.04 26.32 21.76
CA VAL A 307 -1.06 26.25 20.29
C VAL A 307 -1.20 24.81 19.78
N GLU A 308 -0.66 23.83 20.50
CA GLU A 308 -0.59 22.42 20.13
C GLU A 308 -1.93 21.83 19.66
N PRO A 309 -3.08 22.06 20.33
CA PRO A 309 -4.37 21.53 19.87
C PRO A 309 -4.84 22.09 18.51
N PHE A 310 -4.25 23.21 18.07
CA PHE A 310 -4.54 23.86 16.79
C PHE A 310 -3.49 23.56 15.72
N PHE A 311 -2.37 22.92 16.08
CA PHE A 311 -1.28 22.61 15.16
C PHE A 311 -1.49 21.23 14.49
N ARG A 312 -1.99 21.24 13.24
CA ARG A 312 -2.39 20.03 12.49
C ARG A 312 -1.68 19.93 11.15
N ALA A 313 -1.60 18.72 10.62
CA ALA A 313 -1.00 18.42 9.32
C ALA A 313 -2.09 18.02 8.29
N GLY A 314 -1.80 17.05 7.42
CA GLY A 314 -2.70 16.56 6.39
C GLY A 314 -3.68 15.50 6.90
N PHE A 315 -4.31 14.78 5.97
CA PHE A 315 -5.16 13.62 6.25
C PHE A 315 -4.93 12.55 5.18
N TRP A 316 -5.29 11.30 5.48
CA TRP A 316 -4.80 10.12 4.77
C TRP A 316 -5.03 10.13 3.24
N ARG A 317 -6.17 10.65 2.74
CA ARG A 317 -6.44 10.67 1.28
C ARG A 317 -5.37 11.39 0.46
N ASN A 318 -4.60 12.29 1.07
CA ASN A 318 -3.49 12.96 0.39
C ASN A 318 -2.36 12.02 -0.03
N PHE A 319 -2.29 10.79 0.49
CA PHE A 319 -1.39 9.77 -0.04
C PHE A 319 -1.68 9.41 -1.50
N LEU A 320 -2.95 9.44 -1.92
CA LEU A 320 -3.35 9.20 -3.31
C LEU A 320 -2.84 10.32 -4.23
N VAL A 321 -2.62 11.53 -3.70
CA VAL A 321 -2.01 12.63 -4.46
C VAL A 321 -0.49 12.58 -4.38
N LYS A 322 0.07 12.29 -3.20
CA LYS A 322 1.52 12.18 -2.96
C LYS A 322 2.12 11.05 -3.81
N TYR A 323 1.40 9.94 -3.94
CA TYR A 323 1.80 8.75 -4.68
C TYR A 323 0.76 8.39 -5.74
N PRO A 324 0.95 8.84 -7.00
CA PRO A 324 0.07 8.47 -8.11
C PRO A 324 -0.12 6.95 -8.28
N GLU A 325 0.89 6.14 -7.95
CA GLU A 325 0.79 4.67 -8.03
C GLU A 325 -0.15 4.08 -6.97
N ALA A 326 -0.28 4.73 -5.81
CA ALA A 326 -1.32 4.37 -4.84
C ALA A 326 -2.72 4.75 -5.35
N ASN A 327 -2.83 5.87 -6.07
CA ASN A 327 -4.08 6.25 -6.74
C ASN A 327 -4.46 5.29 -7.86
N ASP A 328 -3.49 4.78 -8.64
CA ASP A 328 -3.74 3.76 -9.66
C ASP A 328 -4.44 2.53 -9.05
N MET A 329 -3.88 1.98 -7.97
CA MET A 329 -4.50 0.86 -7.23
C MET A 329 -5.87 1.22 -6.65
N TYR A 330 -6.01 2.41 -6.05
CA TYR A 330 -7.27 2.86 -5.44
C TYR A 330 -8.38 2.96 -6.49
N CYS A 331 -8.09 3.62 -7.61
CA CYS A 331 -9.00 3.79 -8.73
C CYS A 331 -9.40 2.45 -9.34
N ARG A 332 -8.44 1.51 -9.47
CA ARG A 332 -8.71 0.15 -9.94
C ARG A 332 -9.66 -0.59 -9.01
N SER A 333 -9.41 -0.55 -7.70
CA SER A 333 -10.30 -1.12 -6.67
C SER A 333 -11.70 -0.51 -6.72
N ARG A 334 -11.80 0.82 -6.88
CA ARG A 334 -13.07 1.53 -7.01
C ARG A 334 -13.86 1.13 -8.26
N GLU A 335 -13.18 1.01 -9.41
CA GLU A 335 -13.78 0.54 -10.66
C GLU A 335 -14.40 -0.86 -10.50
N ILE A 336 -13.61 -1.80 -9.96
CA ILE A 336 -14.04 -3.20 -9.76
C ILE A 336 -15.21 -3.26 -8.78
N SER A 337 -15.11 -2.55 -7.65
CA SER A 337 -16.15 -2.50 -6.62
C SER A 337 -17.49 -2.01 -7.17
N GLU A 338 -17.50 -0.94 -7.96
CA GLU A 338 -18.73 -0.39 -8.54
C GLU A 338 -19.37 -1.38 -9.54
N ARG A 339 -18.55 -1.99 -10.39
CA ARG A 339 -19.00 -2.99 -11.37
C ARG A 339 -19.57 -4.22 -10.68
N LEU A 340 -18.85 -4.76 -9.70
CA LEU A 340 -19.26 -5.93 -8.94
C LEU A 340 -20.54 -5.64 -8.14
N HIS A 341 -20.64 -4.48 -7.51
CA HIS A 341 -21.85 -4.06 -6.80
C HIS A 341 -23.06 -4.06 -7.74
N THR A 342 -22.93 -3.44 -8.91
CA THR A 342 -24.01 -3.38 -9.92
C THR A 342 -24.43 -4.78 -10.37
N LEU A 343 -23.46 -5.63 -10.73
CA LEU A 343 -23.74 -7.00 -11.21
C LEU A 343 -24.37 -7.87 -10.12
N SER A 344 -23.95 -7.70 -8.86
CA SER A 344 -24.48 -8.46 -7.72
C SER A 344 -25.97 -8.25 -7.50
N GLN A 345 -26.52 -7.09 -7.86
CA GLN A 345 -27.97 -6.81 -7.74
C GLN A 345 -28.82 -7.60 -8.75
N THR A 346 -28.20 -8.13 -9.81
CA THR A 346 -28.88 -8.85 -10.89
C THR A 346 -28.51 -10.33 -10.96
N ALA A 347 -27.56 -10.77 -10.13
CA ALA A 347 -27.16 -12.17 -10.03
C ALA A 347 -28.31 -13.00 -9.43
N THR A 348 -28.79 -13.99 -10.18
CA THR A 348 -29.96 -14.81 -9.77
C THR A 348 -29.68 -16.30 -9.78
N SER A 349 -28.76 -16.77 -10.62
CA SER A 349 -28.39 -18.19 -10.65
C SER A 349 -27.37 -18.53 -9.55
N PRO A 350 -27.36 -19.77 -9.02
CA PRO A 350 -26.37 -20.20 -8.02
C PRO A 350 -24.91 -19.97 -8.46
N TYR A 351 -24.62 -20.22 -9.74
CA TYR A 351 -23.30 -19.99 -10.32
C TYR A 351 -22.89 -18.50 -10.29
N GLN A 352 -23.81 -17.58 -10.61
CA GLN A 352 -23.53 -16.15 -10.54
C GLN A 352 -23.33 -15.68 -9.10
N ILE A 353 -24.10 -16.23 -8.15
CA ILE A 353 -23.96 -15.89 -6.72
C ILE A 353 -22.58 -16.32 -6.21
N GLU A 354 -22.16 -17.55 -6.53
CA GLU A 354 -20.81 -18.04 -6.18
C GLU A 354 -19.71 -17.16 -6.78
N LEU A 355 -19.83 -16.79 -8.07
CA LEU A 355 -18.88 -15.88 -8.71
C LEU A 355 -18.85 -14.50 -8.04
N VAL A 356 -20.00 -13.96 -7.63
CA VAL A 356 -20.07 -12.69 -6.90
C VAL A 356 -19.36 -12.78 -5.56
N GLU A 357 -19.55 -13.87 -4.82
CA GLU A 357 -18.89 -14.09 -3.52
C GLU A 357 -17.36 -14.18 -3.69
N ARG A 358 -16.89 -14.98 -4.66
CA ARG A 358 -15.47 -15.11 -4.97
C ARG A 358 -14.86 -13.79 -5.44
N ALA A 359 -15.54 -13.06 -6.33
CA ALA A 359 -15.06 -11.75 -6.81
C ALA A 359 -15.00 -10.73 -5.68
N ARG A 360 -15.94 -10.80 -4.73
CA ARG A 360 -15.98 -9.91 -3.56
C ARG A 360 -14.84 -10.21 -2.59
N ASP A 361 -14.59 -11.48 -2.33
CA ASP A 361 -13.48 -11.89 -1.46
C ASP A 361 -12.12 -11.44 -2.03
N GLU A 362 -11.89 -11.66 -3.32
CA GLU A 362 -10.70 -11.15 -4.03
C GLU A 362 -10.63 -9.62 -3.98
N LEU A 363 -11.75 -8.90 -4.21
CA LEU A 363 -11.77 -7.44 -4.10
C LEU A 363 -11.38 -6.98 -2.70
N TYR A 364 -11.90 -7.63 -1.66
CA TYR A 364 -11.65 -7.24 -0.27
C TYR A 364 -10.19 -7.47 0.13
N HIS A 365 -9.57 -8.58 -0.30
CA HIS A 365 -8.12 -8.77 -0.18
C HIS A 365 -7.34 -7.64 -0.87
N GLY A 366 -7.75 -7.27 -2.08
CA GLY A 366 -7.18 -6.15 -2.85
C GLY A 366 -7.36 -4.77 -2.21
N GLN A 367 -8.13 -4.65 -1.12
CA GLN A 367 -8.34 -3.40 -0.39
C GLN A 367 -7.47 -3.27 0.87
N CYS A 368 -6.64 -4.27 1.20
CA CYS A 368 -5.75 -4.21 2.35
C CYS A 368 -4.81 -3.00 2.29
N ASN A 369 -4.72 -2.22 3.38
CA ASN A 369 -4.26 -0.84 3.32
C ASN A 369 -2.76 -0.65 3.05
N CYS A 370 -1.90 -1.56 3.51
CA CYS A 370 -0.47 -1.27 3.68
C CYS A 370 0.27 -0.74 2.43
N PRO A 371 0.01 -1.25 1.21
CA PRO A 371 0.66 -0.72 0.02
C PRO A 371 0.01 0.56 -0.54
N TYR A 372 -1.02 1.13 0.08
CA TYR A 372 -1.65 2.37 -0.40
C TYR A 372 -1.02 3.66 0.17
N TRP A 373 -0.06 3.54 1.09
CA TRP A 373 0.57 4.69 1.74
C TRP A 373 1.97 4.35 2.27
N HIS A 374 2.71 5.35 2.76
CA HIS A 374 4.03 5.14 3.35
C HIS A 374 4.26 6.11 4.51
N GLY A 375 4.71 5.56 5.65
CA GLY A 375 5.02 6.27 6.88
C GLY A 375 6.40 5.88 7.41
N ALA A 376 6.44 5.29 8.61
CA ALA A 376 7.68 4.77 9.19
C ALA A 376 8.13 3.43 8.60
N PHE A 377 7.17 2.62 8.14
CA PHE A 377 7.38 1.28 7.59
C PHE A 377 7.30 1.28 6.06
N GLY A 378 7.86 0.25 5.43
CA GLY A 378 8.01 0.17 3.96
C GLY A 378 6.71 0.47 3.19
N GLY A 379 5.57 -0.13 3.59
CA GLY A 379 4.25 0.18 3.02
C GLY A 379 4.24 0.09 1.48
N LEU A 380 3.79 1.16 0.82
CA LEU A 380 3.79 1.33 -0.65
C LEU A 380 5.15 0.99 -1.27
N TYR A 381 6.28 1.26 -0.60
CA TYR A 381 7.61 1.00 -1.15
C TYR A 381 7.97 -0.48 -1.25
N LEU A 382 7.20 -1.39 -0.65
CA LEU A 382 7.43 -2.84 -0.69
C LEU A 382 6.74 -3.48 -1.92
N PRO A 383 7.50 -3.95 -2.94
CA PRO A 383 6.92 -4.45 -4.18
C PRO A 383 6.05 -5.70 -3.98
N HIS A 384 6.38 -6.56 -3.01
CA HIS A 384 5.61 -7.77 -2.74
C HIS A 384 4.19 -7.46 -2.24
N LEU A 385 4.02 -6.39 -1.44
CA LEU A 385 2.70 -5.94 -0.99
C LEU A 385 1.88 -5.36 -2.15
N ARG A 386 2.48 -4.51 -3.00
CA ARG A 386 1.80 -3.99 -4.20
C ARG A 386 1.38 -5.11 -5.15
N ASN A 387 2.27 -6.06 -5.42
CA ASN A 387 2.00 -7.20 -6.30
C ASN A 387 0.88 -8.10 -5.74
N ALA A 388 0.82 -8.31 -4.42
CA ALA A 388 -0.27 -9.06 -3.81
C ALA A 388 -1.62 -8.36 -4.00
N ILE A 389 -1.69 -7.04 -3.80
CA ILE A 389 -2.92 -6.27 -4.06
C ILE A 389 -3.33 -6.36 -5.52
N TYR A 390 -2.42 -6.12 -6.46
CA TYR A 390 -2.73 -6.25 -7.88
C TYR A 390 -3.19 -7.65 -8.25
N LYS A 391 -2.61 -8.71 -7.68
CA LYS A 391 -3.08 -10.09 -7.89
C LYS A 391 -4.55 -10.26 -7.56
N HIS A 392 -4.95 -9.79 -6.39
CA HIS A 392 -6.33 -9.86 -5.93
C HIS A 392 -7.27 -8.95 -6.74
N LEU A 393 -6.86 -7.73 -7.10
CA LEU A 393 -7.64 -6.85 -7.96
C LEU A 393 -7.82 -7.42 -9.38
N ILE A 394 -6.78 -8.03 -9.96
CA ILE A 394 -6.85 -8.66 -11.28
C ILE A 394 -7.76 -9.90 -11.25
N ALA A 395 -7.70 -10.69 -10.17
CA ALA A 395 -8.58 -11.83 -9.96
C ALA A 395 -10.05 -11.38 -9.85
N ALA A 396 -10.32 -10.35 -9.04
CA ALA A 396 -11.65 -9.76 -8.88
C ALA A 396 -12.19 -9.19 -10.21
N ASP A 397 -11.38 -8.45 -10.97
CA ASP A 397 -11.75 -7.94 -12.29
C ASP A 397 -12.05 -9.10 -13.26
N THR A 398 -11.22 -10.16 -13.27
CA THR A 398 -11.41 -11.33 -14.13
C THR A 398 -12.72 -12.06 -13.83
N LEU A 399 -13.05 -12.25 -12.55
CA LEU A 399 -14.34 -12.84 -12.15
C LEU A 399 -15.52 -11.91 -12.49
N THR A 400 -15.32 -10.59 -12.39
CA THR A 400 -16.30 -9.57 -12.79
C THR A 400 -16.56 -9.56 -14.31
N GLU A 401 -15.53 -9.79 -15.13
CA GLU A 401 -15.70 -9.98 -16.58
C GLU A 401 -16.51 -11.25 -16.90
N GLN A 402 -16.24 -12.36 -16.19
CA GLN A 402 -17.01 -13.60 -16.34
C GLN A 402 -18.48 -13.42 -15.95
N LEU A 403 -18.74 -12.69 -14.85
CA LEU A 403 -20.09 -12.30 -14.42
C LEU A 403 -20.83 -11.45 -15.47
N SER A 404 -20.08 -10.63 -16.22
CA SER A 404 -20.58 -9.82 -17.33
C SER A 404 -20.82 -10.62 -18.61
N GLY A 405 -20.63 -11.95 -18.59
CA GLY A 405 -20.83 -12.84 -19.72
C GLY A 405 -19.64 -12.95 -20.67
N ARG A 406 -18.48 -12.35 -20.34
CA ARG A 406 -17.27 -12.47 -21.16
C ARG A 406 -16.56 -13.79 -20.83
N GLN A 407 -16.82 -14.80 -21.65
CA GLN A 407 -16.17 -16.11 -21.61
C GLN A 407 -15.43 -16.40 -22.93
N GLY A 408 -14.35 -17.18 -22.87
CA GLY A 408 -13.52 -17.48 -24.03
C GLY A 408 -12.65 -16.29 -24.44
N ARG A 409 -12.33 -16.19 -25.73
CA ARG A 409 -11.48 -15.12 -26.28
C ARG A 409 -12.32 -13.90 -26.65
N TRP A 410 -11.88 -12.73 -26.21
CA TRP A 410 -12.57 -11.48 -26.46
C TRP A 410 -11.59 -10.32 -26.38
N VAL A 411 -11.95 -9.19 -27.01
CA VAL A 411 -11.25 -7.90 -26.89
C VAL A 411 -12.28 -6.78 -26.80
N ASN A 412 -11.91 -5.67 -26.17
CA ASN A 412 -12.74 -4.50 -26.01
C ASN A 412 -11.88 -3.24 -25.77
N VAL A 413 -12.36 -2.08 -26.21
CA VAL A 413 -11.74 -0.79 -25.92
C VAL A 413 -12.79 0.22 -25.44
N GLU A 414 -12.49 0.93 -24.36
CA GLU A 414 -13.38 1.96 -23.82
C GLU A 414 -12.62 3.17 -23.28
N ALA A 415 -13.29 4.33 -23.26
CA ALA A 415 -12.75 5.56 -22.69
C ALA A 415 -13.64 6.08 -21.55
N LYS A 416 -13.06 6.18 -20.36
CA LYS A 416 -13.70 6.64 -19.12
C LYS A 416 -12.66 7.38 -18.27
N ASP A 417 -13.15 8.13 -17.30
CA ASP A 417 -12.29 8.69 -16.25
C ASP A 417 -11.97 7.56 -15.27
N PHE A 418 -10.87 6.85 -15.52
CA PHE A 418 -10.49 5.68 -14.73
C PHE A 418 -9.68 6.10 -13.51
N ASN A 419 -8.90 7.19 -13.58
CA ASN A 419 -8.05 7.65 -12.48
C ASN A 419 -8.66 8.79 -11.63
N LEU A 420 -9.90 9.20 -11.95
CA LEU A 420 -10.69 10.21 -11.24
C LEU A 420 -10.09 11.62 -11.28
N ASP A 421 -9.41 11.98 -12.38
CA ASP A 421 -8.80 13.30 -12.60
C ASP A 421 -9.63 14.23 -13.52
N ALA A 422 -10.86 13.82 -13.86
CA ALA A 422 -11.79 14.47 -14.79
C ALA A 422 -11.34 14.47 -16.27
N ARG A 423 -10.35 13.66 -16.62
CA ARG A 423 -9.93 13.39 -18.00
C ARG A 423 -10.22 11.92 -18.29
N LYS A 424 -10.27 11.57 -19.58
CA LYS A 424 -10.55 10.20 -19.98
C LYS A 424 -9.26 9.45 -20.26
N GLU A 425 -9.05 8.38 -19.51
CA GLU A 425 -8.14 7.30 -19.84
C GLU A 425 -8.82 6.34 -20.82
N ILE A 426 -8.04 5.41 -21.34
CA ILE A 426 -8.49 4.39 -22.27
C ILE A 426 -8.12 3.03 -21.72
N LYS A 427 -9.08 2.11 -21.64
CA LYS A 427 -8.86 0.71 -21.29
C LYS A 427 -8.99 -0.14 -22.54
N LEU A 428 -7.91 -0.81 -22.92
CA LEU A 428 -7.88 -1.85 -23.94
C LEU A 428 -7.77 -3.20 -23.22
N SER A 429 -8.78 -4.04 -23.32
CA SER A 429 -8.88 -5.27 -22.53
C SER A 429 -9.27 -6.48 -23.36
N GLY A 430 -8.85 -7.65 -22.91
CA GLY A 430 -9.20 -8.94 -23.49
C GLY A 430 -9.16 -10.06 -22.47
N ASP A 431 -9.26 -11.30 -22.95
CA ASP A 431 -9.30 -12.51 -22.12
C ASP A 431 -8.00 -12.78 -21.35
N ARG A 432 -6.88 -12.21 -21.78
CA ARG A 432 -5.57 -12.38 -21.13
C ARG A 432 -4.98 -11.10 -20.54
N LEU A 433 -5.26 -9.94 -21.14
CA LEU A 433 -4.62 -8.68 -20.77
C LEU A 433 -5.64 -7.57 -20.49
N ALA A 434 -5.28 -6.60 -19.65
CA ALA A 434 -5.96 -5.31 -19.57
C ALA A 434 -4.91 -4.19 -19.51
N ALA A 435 -4.96 -3.27 -20.47
CA ALA A 435 -4.01 -2.20 -20.67
C ALA A 435 -4.70 -0.85 -20.53
N TYR A 436 -4.15 0.03 -19.69
CA TYR A 436 -4.71 1.35 -19.43
C TYR A 436 -3.77 2.46 -19.90
N PHE A 437 -4.33 3.41 -20.66
CA PHE A 437 -3.58 4.50 -21.28
C PHE A 437 -4.06 5.85 -20.77
N ALA A 438 -3.12 6.80 -20.62
CA ALA A 438 -3.39 8.18 -20.23
C ALA A 438 -3.07 9.17 -21.38
N PRO A 439 -3.96 9.37 -22.37
CA PRO A 439 -3.76 10.32 -23.47
C PRO A 439 -3.45 11.74 -22.99
N ALA A 440 -4.02 12.16 -21.86
CA ALA A 440 -3.81 13.48 -21.29
C ALA A 440 -2.40 13.70 -20.69
N ARG A 441 -1.57 12.65 -20.62
CA ARG A 441 -0.23 12.69 -20.05
C ARG A 441 0.70 11.74 -20.79
N GLY A 442 1.15 12.15 -21.97
CA GLY A 442 2.13 11.44 -22.81
C GLY A 442 1.59 10.25 -23.58
N GLY A 443 0.28 9.93 -23.46
CA GLY A 443 -0.27 8.70 -24.03
C GLY A 443 0.37 7.44 -23.43
N HIS A 444 0.81 7.52 -22.17
CA HIS A 444 1.50 6.43 -21.49
C HIS A 444 0.57 5.25 -21.27
N LEU A 445 1.11 4.04 -21.45
CA LEU A 445 0.57 2.83 -20.84
C LEU A 445 0.95 2.86 -19.36
N TYR A 446 0.00 3.12 -18.47
CA TYR A 446 0.27 3.31 -17.03
C TYR A 446 -0.06 2.07 -16.18
N GLU A 447 -0.84 1.14 -16.72
CA GLU A 447 -1.19 -0.13 -16.09
C GLU A 447 -1.33 -1.22 -17.16
N LEU A 448 -0.75 -2.40 -16.92
CA LEU A 448 -0.84 -3.57 -17.80
C LEU A 448 -0.99 -4.83 -16.96
N ASP A 449 -2.22 -5.32 -16.86
CA ASP A 449 -2.59 -6.51 -16.12
C ASP A 449 -2.43 -7.77 -16.96
N ILE A 450 -1.92 -8.83 -16.34
CA ILE A 450 -1.80 -10.17 -16.91
C ILE A 450 -2.72 -11.09 -16.11
N ARG A 451 -3.86 -11.46 -16.69
CA ARG A 451 -4.93 -12.18 -16.00
C ARG A 451 -4.52 -13.58 -15.54
N SER A 452 -3.66 -14.27 -16.30
CA SER A 452 -3.25 -15.65 -15.99
C SER A 452 -2.36 -15.76 -14.75
N THR A 453 -1.58 -14.72 -14.45
CA THR A 453 -0.65 -14.70 -13.30
C THR A 453 -1.09 -13.76 -12.19
N GLY A 454 -2.06 -12.87 -12.46
CA GLY A 454 -2.42 -11.81 -11.52
C GLY A 454 -1.30 -10.79 -11.35
N VAL A 455 -0.46 -10.58 -12.37
CA VAL A 455 0.65 -9.63 -12.30
C VAL A 455 0.28 -8.36 -13.04
N ASN A 456 0.50 -7.22 -12.39
CA ASN A 456 0.50 -5.93 -13.05
C ASN A 456 1.94 -5.55 -13.42
N LEU A 457 2.22 -5.46 -14.72
CA LEU A 457 3.57 -5.21 -15.23
C LEU A 457 4.10 -3.81 -14.86
N LEU A 458 3.21 -2.90 -14.47
CA LEU A 458 3.48 -1.49 -14.20
C LEU A 458 3.20 -1.10 -12.75
N ALA A 459 3.22 -2.08 -11.84
CA ALA A 459 3.26 -1.90 -10.39
C ALA A 459 4.62 -1.37 -9.91
N THR A 460 5.26 -0.54 -10.73
CA THR A 460 6.52 0.15 -10.49
C THR A 460 6.29 1.32 -9.54
N LEU A 461 7.37 1.99 -9.14
CA LEU A 461 7.30 3.19 -8.32
C LEU A 461 8.36 4.18 -8.81
N ASN A 462 8.00 5.45 -8.99
CA ASN A 462 9.01 6.47 -9.26
C ASN A 462 9.91 6.67 -8.05
N ARG A 463 11.17 7.03 -8.34
CA ARG A 463 12.10 7.55 -7.34
C ARG A 463 11.73 9.01 -7.03
N ARG A 464 11.39 9.28 -5.77
CA ARG A 464 10.88 10.58 -5.30
C ARG A 464 11.63 11.06 -4.07
N PRO A 465 11.63 12.37 -3.80
CA PRO A 465 12.17 12.87 -2.54
C PRO A 465 11.30 12.44 -1.37
N GLU A 466 11.94 11.94 -0.32
CA GLU A 466 11.34 11.68 1.00
C GLU A 466 12.03 12.53 2.07
N PRO A 467 11.35 12.93 3.16
CA PRO A 467 11.89 13.85 4.17
C PRO A 467 13.15 13.30 4.85
N TYR A 468 13.32 11.98 4.89
CA TYR A 468 14.46 11.30 5.49
C TYR A 468 15.69 11.19 4.58
N HIS A 469 15.59 11.49 3.27
CA HIS A 469 16.72 11.36 2.35
C HIS A 469 17.89 12.28 2.73
N GLN A 470 17.63 13.50 3.20
CA GLN A 470 18.71 14.40 3.62
C GLN A 470 19.52 13.81 4.78
N LYS A 471 18.86 13.12 5.71
CA LYS A 471 19.54 12.43 6.82
C LYS A 471 20.50 11.35 6.30
N VAL A 472 20.07 10.56 5.31
CA VAL A 472 20.91 9.52 4.67
C VAL A 472 22.13 10.15 3.98
N ILE A 473 21.94 11.28 3.28
CA ILE A 473 23.04 12.01 2.62
C ILE A 473 24.03 12.58 3.64
N ASP A 474 23.52 13.22 4.71
CA ASP A 474 24.36 13.85 5.74
C ASP A 474 25.18 12.80 6.51
N ALA A 475 24.60 11.62 6.76
CA ALA A 475 25.27 10.50 7.44
C ALA A 475 26.45 9.93 6.66
N ALA A 476 26.36 9.91 5.33
CA ALA A 476 27.44 9.41 4.46
C ALA A 476 28.74 10.23 4.56
N GLY A 477 28.66 11.50 5.01
CA GLY A 477 29.82 12.36 5.23
C GLY A 477 30.50 12.17 6.59
N GLN A 478 29.99 11.31 7.48
CA GLN A 478 30.41 11.24 8.89
C GLN A 478 30.91 9.87 9.37
N SER A 479 30.89 8.80 8.56
CA SER A 479 31.25 7.46 9.02
C SER A 479 32.75 7.13 8.94
N SER A 480 33.46 7.34 10.07
CA SER A 480 34.59 6.49 10.51
C SER A 480 34.11 5.74 11.76
N GLU A 481 34.25 4.41 11.77
CA GLU A 481 33.97 3.49 12.90
C GLU A 481 32.48 3.25 13.23
N VAL A 482 31.97 2.08 12.81
CA VAL A 482 30.72 1.49 13.30
C VAL A 482 31.10 0.53 14.42
N ASP A 483 30.74 0.87 15.65
CA ASP A 483 30.82 -0.03 16.80
C ASP A 483 29.42 -0.32 17.37
N ASP A 484 29.37 -1.47 18.04
CA ASP A 484 28.22 -2.32 18.35
C ASP A 484 27.06 -1.68 19.14
N VAL A 485 25.86 -2.21 18.86
CA VAL A 485 24.57 -2.13 19.59
C VAL A 485 24.45 -1.07 20.72
N SER A 486 23.81 0.07 20.44
CA SER A 486 23.09 0.82 21.48
C SER A 486 21.83 1.52 20.96
N PHE A 487 20.75 1.33 21.71
CA PHE A 487 19.40 1.83 21.42
C PHE A 487 19.22 3.23 22.02
N ASN A 488 18.98 4.22 21.17
CA ASN A 488 18.12 5.35 21.50
C ASN A 488 17.56 5.98 20.22
N THR A 489 16.26 5.83 20.01
CA THR A 489 15.49 6.64 19.08
C THR A 489 15.60 8.09 19.52
N HIS A 490 16.51 8.84 18.91
CA HIS A 490 16.22 10.19 18.45
C HIS A 490 17.14 10.65 17.31
N GLU A 491 18.37 10.13 17.14
CA GLU A 491 19.24 10.55 16.02
C GLU A 491 20.21 9.45 15.48
N GLY A 492 19.97 8.16 15.75
CA GLY A 492 20.81 7.06 15.23
C GLY A 492 20.35 6.54 13.87
N ILE A 493 21.02 6.94 12.78
CA ILE A 493 20.72 6.47 11.41
C ILE A 493 21.30 5.07 11.23
N ARG A 494 20.44 4.08 11.03
CA ARG A 494 20.84 2.70 10.67
C ARG A 494 20.66 2.52 9.17
N CYS A 495 21.75 2.25 8.46
CA CYS A 495 21.71 1.85 7.05
C CYS A 495 22.02 0.35 6.95
N LYS A 496 21.20 -0.41 6.24
CA LYS A 496 21.44 -1.85 6.00
C LYS A 496 22.47 -2.12 4.91
N GLN A 497 22.87 -1.08 4.17
CA GLN A 497 23.86 -1.17 3.11
C GLN A 497 24.76 0.06 3.08
N GLU A 498 26.00 -0.14 2.63
CA GLU A 498 26.96 0.93 2.35
C GLU A 498 26.50 1.77 1.13
N ASN A 499 26.98 3.01 1.05
CA ASN A 499 26.81 3.90 -0.10
C ASN A 499 25.35 4.14 -0.55
N LEU A 500 24.38 3.97 0.36
CA LEU A 500 22.96 4.20 0.08
C LEU A 500 22.66 5.60 -0.47
N HIS A 501 23.43 6.60 -0.07
CA HIS A 501 23.34 7.98 -0.56
C HIS A 501 23.61 8.11 -2.07
N GLU A 502 24.43 7.23 -2.66
CA GLU A 502 24.74 7.22 -4.10
C GLU A 502 23.56 6.75 -4.95
N LEU A 503 22.61 6.01 -4.35
CA LEU A 503 21.40 5.53 -5.02
C LEU A 503 20.25 6.54 -5.00
N ILE A 504 20.39 7.65 -4.26
CA ILE A 504 19.35 8.68 -4.18
C ILE A 504 19.30 9.46 -5.50
N ALA A 505 18.30 9.16 -6.30
CA ALA A 505 17.96 9.86 -7.53
C ALA A 505 16.46 10.16 -7.58
N TYR A 506 16.05 11.15 -8.37
CA TYR A 506 14.65 11.53 -8.52
C TYR A 506 14.24 11.55 -9.98
N ASP A 507 13.11 10.90 -10.27
CA ASP A 507 12.61 10.79 -11.64
C ASP A 507 11.94 12.09 -12.10
N ARG A 508 12.26 12.51 -13.33
CA ARG A 508 11.64 13.69 -13.97
C ARG A 508 10.30 13.39 -14.64
N TRP A 509 10.00 12.11 -14.86
CA TRP A 509 8.78 11.64 -15.50
C TRP A 509 8.31 10.32 -14.84
N PRO A 510 7.05 9.90 -15.08
CA PRO A 510 6.53 8.61 -14.60
C PRO A 510 7.30 7.41 -15.15
N ARG A 511 7.63 6.44 -14.29
CA ARG A 511 8.19 5.14 -14.66
C ARG A 511 7.09 4.19 -15.14
N LYS A 512 6.45 4.57 -16.24
CA LYS A 512 5.38 3.84 -16.94
C LYS A 512 5.86 3.43 -18.34
N SER A 513 5.05 2.75 -19.14
CA SER A 513 5.47 2.30 -20.47
C SER A 513 4.93 3.19 -21.59
N LEU A 514 5.56 3.09 -22.77
CA LEU A 514 5.28 3.93 -23.94
C LEU A 514 5.50 5.42 -23.64
N VAL A 515 6.56 5.72 -22.89
CA VAL A 515 7.03 7.10 -22.66
C VAL A 515 7.91 7.49 -23.83
N ASP A 516 7.46 8.48 -24.60
CA ASP A 516 8.10 8.88 -25.87
C ASP A 516 9.16 9.95 -25.63
N HIS A 517 10.38 9.64 -26.03
CA HIS A 517 11.52 10.55 -25.91
C HIS A 517 12.07 10.92 -27.28
N PHE A 518 12.28 12.22 -27.50
CA PHE A 518 13.25 12.70 -28.48
C PHE A 518 14.49 13.15 -27.73
N LEU A 519 15.64 12.62 -28.13
CA LEU A 519 16.90 12.78 -27.43
C LEU A 519 17.92 13.51 -28.30
N ARG A 520 18.96 14.08 -27.68
CA ARG A 520 20.17 14.47 -28.40
C ARG A 520 20.83 13.24 -29.03
N THR A 521 21.45 13.40 -30.18
CA THR A 521 22.12 12.31 -30.91
C THR A 521 23.38 11.78 -30.20
N ASP A 522 23.96 12.57 -29.30
CA ASP A 522 25.16 12.27 -28.52
C ASP A 522 24.88 11.86 -27.06
N VAL A 523 23.60 11.75 -26.65
CA VAL A 523 23.26 11.39 -25.28
C VAL A 523 23.79 10.00 -24.90
N SER A 524 24.36 9.90 -23.71
CA SER A 524 24.78 8.64 -23.10
C SER A 524 23.68 8.00 -22.24
N LEU A 525 23.81 6.69 -21.97
CA LEU A 525 22.94 5.98 -21.03
C LEU A 525 22.92 6.65 -19.65
N ASP A 526 24.07 7.09 -19.14
CA ASP A 526 24.15 7.73 -17.81
C ASP A 526 23.48 9.11 -17.77
N GLU A 527 23.60 9.90 -18.85
CA GLU A 527 22.85 11.15 -18.98
C GLU A 527 21.33 10.89 -18.99
N PHE A 528 20.87 9.88 -19.74
CA PHE A 528 19.45 9.50 -19.78
C PHE A 528 18.94 9.01 -18.42
N ARG A 529 19.68 8.13 -17.74
CA ARG A 529 19.35 7.61 -16.39
C ARG A 529 19.19 8.74 -15.36
N SER A 530 19.95 9.81 -15.54
CA SER A 530 19.92 11.02 -14.71
C SER A 530 18.81 12.02 -15.11
N GLY A 531 17.98 11.67 -16.09
CA GLY A 531 16.85 12.47 -16.56
C GLY A 531 17.24 13.58 -17.55
N ASN A 532 18.40 13.48 -18.21
CA ASN A 532 18.90 14.50 -19.14
C ASN A 532 18.90 14.00 -20.59
N GLY A 533 19.16 14.91 -21.53
CA GLY A 533 19.32 14.60 -22.96
C GLY A 533 18.06 14.72 -23.81
N GLY A 534 16.89 14.93 -23.21
CA GLY A 534 15.63 15.17 -23.94
C GLY A 534 15.61 16.52 -24.68
N VAL A 535 15.07 16.52 -25.90
CA VAL A 535 14.93 17.69 -26.80
C VAL A 535 13.52 17.86 -27.38
N GLY A 536 12.55 17.09 -26.89
CA GLY A 536 11.14 17.19 -27.29
C GLY A 536 10.16 17.27 -26.12
N ASP A 537 8.89 17.54 -26.43
CA ASP A 537 7.82 17.83 -25.46
C ASP A 537 6.73 16.74 -25.37
N PHE A 538 7.08 15.50 -25.74
CA PHE A 538 6.14 14.37 -25.85
C PHE A 538 5.95 13.60 -24.55
N VAL A 539 6.96 13.56 -23.67
CA VAL A 539 7.00 12.79 -22.40
C VAL A 539 5.81 13.03 -21.47
N VAL A 540 5.20 14.23 -21.46
CA VAL A 540 3.99 14.49 -20.67
C VAL A 540 2.93 15.25 -21.46
N GLY A 541 3.13 15.37 -22.77
CA GLY A 541 2.25 16.12 -23.64
C GLY A 541 0.88 15.47 -23.82
N VAL A 542 -0.15 16.25 -24.11
CA VAL A 542 -1.50 15.73 -24.38
C VAL A 542 -1.56 15.15 -25.80
N TYR A 543 -2.07 13.93 -25.91
CA TYR A 543 -2.38 13.23 -27.17
C TYR A 543 -3.90 13.25 -27.41
N GLN A 544 -4.29 13.47 -28.65
CA GLN A 544 -5.65 13.20 -29.11
C GLN A 544 -5.80 11.69 -29.32
N SER A 545 -6.95 11.13 -28.98
CA SER A 545 -7.17 9.69 -29.07
C SER A 545 -8.39 9.30 -29.90
N LYS A 546 -8.28 8.22 -30.68
CA LYS A 546 -9.37 7.59 -31.42
C LYS A 546 -9.39 6.08 -31.12
N LEU A 547 -10.57 5.56 -30.80
CA LEU A 547 -10.79 4.13 -30.53
C LEU A 547 -11.30 3.43 -31.80
N ARG A 548 -10.88 2.17 -32.02
CA ARG A 548 -11.40 1.30 -33.08
C ARG A 548 -11.62 -0.09 -32.51
N GLU A 549 -12.75 -0.72 -32.84
CA GLU A 549 -13.12 -2.03 -32.32
C GLU A 549 -13.80 -2.86 -33.41
N SER A 550 -13.47 -4.14 -33.46
CA SER A 550 -14.15 -5.20 -34.20
C SER A 550 -14.28 -6.42 -33.28
N GLU A 551 -14.98 -7.47 -33.73
CA GLU A 551 -15.10 -8.73 -32.96
C GLU A 551 -13.73 -9.40 -32.68
N THR A 552 -12.70 -9.12 -33.49
CA THR A 552 -11.40 -9.79 -33.40
C THR A 552 -10.29 -8.87 -32.93
N ARG A 553 -10.45 -7.54 -33.02
CA ARG A 553 -9.38 -6.57 -32.76
C ARG A 553 -9.90 -5.30 -32.12
N ALA A 554 -9.20 -4.83 -31.10
CA ALA A 554 -9.43 -3.54 -30.48
C ALA A 554 -8.15 -2.69 -30.56
N GLU A 555 -8.29 -1.40 -30.84
CA GLU A 555 -7.18 -0.48 -31.08
C GLU A 555 -7.44 0.89 -30.42
N VAL A 556 -6.35 1.50 -29.96
CA VAL A 556 -6.29 2.91 -29.59
C VAL A 556 -5.23 3.60 -30.45
N VAL A 557 -5.62 4.67 -31.13
CA VAL A 557 -4.72 5.56 -31.87
C VAL A 557 -4.56 6.83 -31.07
N MET A 558 -3.32 7.19 -30.73
CA MET A 558 -2.98 8.42 -30.01
C MET A 558 -2.05 9.28 -30.88
N ARG A 559 -2.44 10.53 -31.13
CA ARG A 559 -1.71 11.48 -31.98
C ARG A 559 -1.42 12.78 -31.24
N ARG A 560 -0.17 13.24 -31.32
CA ARG A 560 0.27 14.53 -30.77
C ARG A 560 1.10 15.30 -31.80
N GLU A 561 0.74 16.56 -32.01
CA GLU A 561 1.61 17.56 -32.63
C GLU A 561 2.39 18.25 -31.50
N GLY A 562 3.71 18.12 -31.54
CA GLY A 562 4.64 18.65 -30.55
C GLY A 562 5.87 19.25 -31.22
N HIS A 563 6.96 19.38 -30.48
CA HIS A 563 8.19 19.99 -30.98
C HIS A 563 9.42 19.15 -30.64
N VAL A 564 10.41 19.18 -31.54
CA VAL A 564 11.75 18.63 -31.35
C VAL A 564 12.74 19.71 -31.76
N ASN A 565 13.59 20.18 -30.83
CA ASN A 565 14.46 21.35 -31.08
C ASN A 565 13.70 22.57 -31.64
N GLU A 566 12.50 22.86 -31.11
CA GLU A 566 11.59 23.94 -31.57
C GLU A 566 10.93 23.71 -32.94
N GLU A 567 11.27 22.64 -33.66
CA GLU A 567 10.66 22.28 -34.94
C GLU A 567 9.41 21.39 -34.74
N PRO A 568 8.31 21.63 -35.47
CA PRO A 568 7.06 20.89 -35.29
C PRO A 568 7.17 19.45 -35.78
N VAL A 569 6.89 18.48 -34.91
CA VAL A 569 6.89 17.05 -35.23
C VAL A 569 5.57 16.44 -34.74
N THR A 570 5.03 15.51 -35.52
CA THR A 570 3.86 14.72 -35.13
C THR A 570 4.28 13.31 -34.76
N VAL A 571 3.83 12.85 -33.59
CA VAL A 571 3.91 11.44 -33.16
C VAL A 571 2.50 10.86 -33.22
N GLU A 572 2.30 9.81 -34.02
CA GLU A 572 1.13 8.95 -33.94
C GLU A 572 1.56 7.57 -33.44
N LYS A 573 0.90 7.06 -32.39
CA LYS A 573 1.08 5.69 -31.89
C LYS A 573 -0.25 4.95 -31.92
N THR A 574 -0.25 3.77 -32.51
CA THR A 574 -1.41 2.87 -32.51
C THR A 574 -1.08 1.63 -31.69
N VAL A 575 -1.84 1.38 -30.64
CA VAL A 575 -1.73 0.17 -29.80
C VAL A 575 -2.93 -0.73 -30.07
N SER A 576 -2.68 -2.02 -30.32
CA SER A 576 -3.73 -2.97 -30.65
C SER A 576 -3.60 -4.29 -29.92
N LEU A 577 -4.76 -4.90 -29.67
CA LEU A 577 -4.94 -6.21 -29.05
C LEU A 577 -5.86 -7.06 -29.94
N ASP A 578 -5.46 -8.30 -30.22
CA ASP A 578 -6.17 -9.23 -31.11
C ASP A 578 -6.52 -10.53 -30.39
N VAL A 579 -7.72 -11.06 -30.63
CA VAL A 579 -8.20 -12.33 -30.04
C VAL A 579 -7.33 -13.54 -30.44
N ALA A 580 -6.67 -13.50 -31.60
CA ALA A 580 -5.77 -14.55 -32.06
C ALA A 580 -4.45 -14.56 -31.27
N ALA A 581 -4.04 -13.42 -30.72
CA ALA A 581 -2.79 -13.19 -30.01
C ALA A 581 -3.01 -12.42 -28.69
N GLY A 582 -3.94 -12.89 -27.85
CA GLY A 582 -4.38 -12.15 -26.66
C GLY A 582 -3.29 -11.85 -25.61
N GLY A 583 -2.11 -12.48 -25.70
CA GLY A 583 -0.94 -12.17 -24.87
C GLY A 583 0.03 -11.16 -25.48
N GLN A 584 -0.35 -10.48 -26.57
CA GLN A 584 0.50 -9.54 -27.29
C GLN A 584 -0.16 -8.16 -27.42
N LEU A 585 0.64 -7.11 -27.25
CA LEU A 585 0.30 -5.76 -27.67
C LEU A 585 1.18 -5.38 -28.86
N GLU A 586 0.54 -5.07 -29.98
CA GLU A 586 1.23 -4.49 -31.14
C GLU A 586 1.17 -2.96 -31.06
N VAL A 587 2.34 -2.32 -31.06
CA VAL A 587 2.50 -0.87 -30.99
C VAL A 587 3.16 -0.39 -32.28
N ASN A 588 2.45 0.40 -33.07
CA ASN A 588 2.96 1.00 -34.31
C ASN A 588 3.15 2.50 -34.09
N TYR A 589 4.37 3.00 -34.27
CA TYR A 589 4.70 4.43 -34.29
C TYR A 589 4.85 4.92 -35.72
N GLU A 590 4.27 6.09 -35.99
CA GLU A 590 4.49 6.89 -37.19
C GLU A 590 4.87 8.32 -36.76
N LEU A 591 6.06 8.73 -37.17
CA LEU A 591 6.59 10.08 -37.02
C LEU A 591 6.43 10.82 -38.35
N SER A 592 5.93 12.05 -38.31
CA SER A 592 5.77 12.89 -39.50
C SER A 592 6.08 14.36 -39.19
N GLY A 593 6.33 15.15 -40.24
CA GLY A 593 6.80 16.53 -40.08
C GLY A 593 8.29 16.63 -39.76
N LEU A 594 9.06 15.57 -40.00
CA LEU A 594 10.51 15.57 -39.83
C LEU A 594 11.18 16.32 -40.98
N ASN A 595 12.25 17.06 -40.71
CA ASN A 595 13.02 17.77 -41.73
C ASN A 595 13.89 16.78 -42.53
N PRO A 596 13.71 16.64 -43.85
CA PRO A 596 14.48 15.71 -44.65
C PRO A 596 16.00 15.94 -44.53
N GLY A 597 16.75 14.86 -44.32
CA GLY A 597 18.21 14.92 -44.17
C GLY A 597 18.71 15.28 -42.77
N GLU A 598 17.85 15.65 -41.82
CA GLU A 598 18.23 15.84 -40.42
C GLU A 598 18.27 14.51 -39.65
N GLU A 599 19.16 14.43 -38.66
CA GLU A 599 19.28 13.28 -37.78
C GLU A 599 18.39 13.44 -36.54
N TYR A 600 17.65 12.39 -36.22
CA TYR A 600 16.81 12.30 -35.04
C TYR A 600 17.22 11.10 -34.18
N HIS A 601 17.03 11.25 -32.87
CA HIS A 601 17.19 10.16 -31.90
C HIS A 601 15.88 9.97 -31.16
N PHE A 602 15.12 8.94 -31.53
CA PHE A 602 13.82 8.62 -30.93
C PHE A 602 13.97 7.41 -30.01
N ALA A 603 13.34 7.44 -28.85
CA ALA A 603 13.38 6.35 -27.87
C ALA A 603 12.01 6.15 -27.23
N VAL A 604 11.66 4.90 -26.96
CA VAL A 604 10.40 4.52 -26.30
C VAL A 604 10.75 3.77 -25.03
N GLU A 605 10.44 4.34 -23.88
CA GLU A 605 10.74 3.71 -22.60
C GLU A 605 9.60 2.76 -22.17
N PHE A 606 10.01 1.54 -21.78
CA PHE A 606 9.19 0.51 -21.17
C PHE A 606 9.69 0.26 -19.75
N ASN A 607 8.75 0.11 -18.82
CA ASN A 607 9.04 -0.21 -17.44
C ASN A 607 8.38 -1.54 -17.07
N VAL A 608 9.05 -2.34 -16.23
CA VAL A 608 8.57 -3.67 -15.80
C VAL A 608 8.79 -3.83 -14.29
N ALA A 609 7.72 -4.05 -13.54
CA ALA A 609 7.75 -4.35 -12.11
C ALA A 609 8.21 -5.80 -11.87
N SER A 610 9.52 -6.04 -11.89
CA SER A 610 10.12 -7.33 -11.52
C SER A 610 10.49 -7.41 -10.05
N MET A 611 10.61 -8.62 -9.52
CA MET A 611 10.99 -8.88 -8.13
C MET A 611 12.48 -9.25 -8.03
N ALA A 612 13.14 -8.78 -6.95
CA ALA A 612 14.49 -9.20 -6.55
C ALA A 612 15.49 -9.33 -7.71
N SER A 613 15.83 -8.19 -8.34
CA SER A 613 16.60 -8.14 -9.59
C SER A 613 17.89 -8.96 -9.63
N ARG A 614 18.58 -9.08 -8.48
CA ARG A 614 19.88 -9.76 -8.35
C ARG A 614 19.82 -11.29 -8.31
N ALA A 615 18.64 -11.90 -8.30
CA ALA A 615 18.53 -13.36 -8.27
C ALA A 615 18.79 -13.99 -9.65
N ASP A 616 19.36 -15.19 -9.68
CA ASP A 616 19.88 -15.83 -10.90
C ASP A 616 18.82 -16.14 -11.97
N ASP A 617 17.60 -16.42 -11.52
CA ASP A 617 16.40 -16.73 -12.29
C ASP A 617 15.58 -15.46 -12.63
N ARG A 618 16.23 -14.29 -12.57
CA ARG A 618 15.72 -13.02 -13.10
C ARG A 618 16.78 -12.41 -14.02
N TYR A 619 16.51 -12.38 -15.32
CA TYR A 619 17.53 -12.00 -16.31
C TYR A 619 16.98 -11.47 -17.63
N TYR A 620 17.84 -10.77 -18.36
CA TYR A 620 17.60 -10.37 -19.74
C TYR A 620 18.11 -11.44 -20.71
N TYR A 621 17.52 -11.52 -21.91
CA TYR A 621 18.03 -12.33 -23.01
C TYR A 621 17.91 -11.63 -24.37
N ASP A 622 18.79 -11.98 -25.32
CA ASP A 622 18.84 -11.40 -26.67
C ASP A 622 18.04 -12.22 -27.72
N SER A 623 18.11 -11.81 -29.00
CA SER A 623 17.44 -12.50 -30.11
C SER A 623 17.89 -13.94 -30.35
N THR A 624 19.05 -14.35 -29.81
CA THR A 624 19.55 -15.73 -29.88
C THR A 624 19.12 -16.59 -28.69
N GLY A 625 18.40 -15.99 -27.73
CA GLY A 625 18.05 -16.62 -26.45
C GLY A 625 19.22 -16.66 -25.46
N ARG A 626 20.31 -15.93 -25.73
CA ARG A 626 21.45 -15.88 -24.82
C ARG A 626 21.18 -14.87 -23.72
N GLN A 627 21.49 -15.26 -22.49
CA GLN A 627 21.37 -14.38 -21.32
C GLN A 627 22.28 -13.15 -21.46
N ALA A 628 21.70 -11.97 -21.28
CA ALA A 628 22.31 -10.65 -21.38
C ALA A 628 22.38 -9.99 -19.99
N GLY A 629 22.80 -10.75 -18.97
CA GLY A 629 22.88 -10.27 -17.58
C GLY A 629 21.58 -10.42 -16.78
N ARG A 630 21.68 -10.22 -15.46
CA ARG A 630 20.53 -10.23 -14.54
C ARG A 630 19.75 -8.90 -14.61
N LEU A 631 18.59 -8.79 -13.96
CA LEU A 631 17.71 -7.62 -14.12
C LEU A 631 18.24 -6.30 -13.53
N GLU A 632 19.25 -6.34 -12.68
CA GLU A 632 19.97 -5.17 -12.19
C GLU A 632 20.99 -4.62 -13.19
N THR A 633 21.22 -5.33 -14.30
CA THR A 633 22.28 -4.99 -15.26
C THR A 633 22.00 -3.65 -15.93
N ILE A 634 22.93 -2.71 -15.76
CA ILE A 634 22.98 -1.46 -16.51
C ILE A 634 23.79 -1.73 -17.78
N GLN A 635 23.16 -1.65 -18.95
CA GLN A 635 23.82 -1.97 -20.22
C GLN A 635 23.21 -1.21 -21.39
N ALA A 636 24.04 -1.06 -22.43
CA ALA A 636 23.64 -0.59 -23.75
C ALA A 636 23.94 -1.69 -24.77
N LEU A 637 22.90 -2.16 -25.45
CA LEU A 637 22.98 -3.04 -26.61
C LEU A 637 22.91 -2.14 -27.84
N GLU A 638 23.91 -2.13 -28.71
CA GLU A 638 24.01 -1.11 -29.79
C GLU A 638 23.17 -1.43 -31.04
N GLU A 639 23.06 -2.71 -31.41
CA GLU A 639 22.35 -3.13 -32.63
C GLU A 639 21.62 -4.45 -32.38
N THR A 640 20.35 -4.35 -31.98
CA THR A 640 19.48 -5.49 -31.72
C THR A 640 18.04 -5.20 -32.16
N ASP A 641 17.30 -6.25 -32.49
CA ASP A 641 15.88 -6.24 -32.81
C ASP A 641 15.03 -6.88 -31.71
N ARG A 642 15.64 -7.45 -30.67
CA ARG A 642 14.91 -8.09 -29.57
C ARG A 642 15.61 -7.91 -28.23
N ILE A 643 14.79 -7.78 -27.19
CA ILE A 643 15.19 -8.04 -25.81
C ILE A 643 14.06 -8.76 -25.09
N GLY A 644 14.43 -9.77 -24.31
CA GLY A 644 13.56 -10.45 -23.36
C GLY A 644 13.95 -10.16 -21.92
N LEU A 645 12.98 -10.24 -21.01
CA LEU A 645 13.09 -10.08 -19.57
C LEU A 645 12.32 -11.22 -18.92
N VAL A 646 13.01 -12.05 -18.14
CA VAL A 646 12.42 -13.17 -17.41
C VAL A 646 12.40 -12.86 -15.93
N ASP A 647 11.25 -13.08 -15.29
CA ASP A 647 11.13 -13.24 -13.85
C ASP A 647 10.47 -14.60 -13.55
N GLU A 648 11.31 -15.60 -13.28
CA GLU A 648 10.80 -16.93 -12.98
C GLU A 648 10.05 -16.99 -11.66
N TRP A 649 10.18 -16.02 -10.73
CA TRP A 649 9.35 -16.01 -9.50
C TRP A 649 7.88 -15.83 -9.88
N LEU A 650 7.63 -14.80 -10.68
CA LEU A 650 6.31 -14.42 -11.16
C LEU A 650 5.82 -15.31 -12.32
N GLY A 651 6.70 -16.15 -12.85
CA GLY A 651 6.44 -17.00 -14.01
C GLY A 651 6.16 -16.17 -15.27
N LEU A 652 6.92 -15.09 -15.42
CA LEU A 652 6.77 -14.06 -16.44
C LEU A 652 7.95 -14.06 -17.41
N ASP A 653 7.66 -14.08 -18.70
CA ASP A 653 8.61 -13.78 -19.78
C ASP A 653 8.02 -12.64 -20.65
N VAL A 654 8.71 -11.50 -20.63
CA VAL A 654 8.35 -10.29 -21.37
C VAL A 654 9.34 -10.13 -22.51
N SER A 655 8.88 -9.99 -23.75
CA SER A 655 9.77 -9.66 -24.87
C SER A 655 9.28 -8.47 -25.68
N LEU A 656 10.24 -7.69 -26.15
CA LEU A 656 10.05 -6.63 -27.13
C LEU A 656 10.73 -7.07 -28.43
N ASP A 657 9.94 -7.27 -29.48
CA ASP A 657 10.42 -7.47 -30.84
C ASP A 657 10.24 -6.19 -31.65
N LEU A 658 11.32 -5.73 -32.30
CA LEU A 658 11.39 -4.45 -33.01
C LEU A 658 11.42 -4.71 -34.52
N SER A 659 10.59 -4.00 -35.29
CA SER A 659 10.61 -4.13 -36.76
C SER A 659 11.83 -3.49 -37.43
N GLN A 660 12.59 -2.70 -36.67
CA GLN A 660 13.84 -2.09 -37.09
C GLN A 660 14.86 -2.28 -35.97
N THR A 661 16.06 -2.70 -36.33
CA THR A 661 17.19 -2.79 -35.41
C THR A 661 17.50 -1.41 -34.83
N GLY A 662 17.79 -1.38 -33.53
CA GLY A 662 18.16 -0.16 -32.81
C GLY A 662 19.05 -0.49 -31.62
N GLY A 663 19.35 0.53 -30.84
CA GLY A 663 19.97 0.33 -29.54
C GLY A 663 18.92 0.02 -28.47
N ILE A 664 19.30 -0.68 -27.42
CA ILE A 664 18.46 -0.92 -26.24
C ILE A 664 19.27 -0.61 -24.99
N TRP A 665 18.73 0.28 -24.16
CA TRP A 665 19.26 0.53 -22.82
C TRP A 665 18.47 -0.21 -21.76
N THR A 666 19.16 -0.74 -20.76
CA THR A 666 18.52 -1.28 -19.55
C THR A 666 19.17 -0.73 -18.28
N PHE A 667 18.37 -0.57 -17.24
CA PHE A 667 18.83 -0.24 -15.89
C PHE A 667 17.72 -0.48 -14.84
N PRO A 668 18.07 -0.74 -13.57
CA PRO A 668 17.07 -0.92 -12.52
C PRO A 668 16.53 0.42 -11.99
N ILE A 669 15.33 0.36 -11.43
CA ILE A 669 14.74 1.42 -10.61
C ILE A 669 14.91 1.01 -9.16
N GLU A 670 15.72 1.74 -8.41
CA GLU A 670 15.93 1.51 -6.97
C GLU A 670 15.50 2.74 -6.18
N THR A 671 14.77 2.53 -5.10
CA THR A 671 14.40 3.58 -4.13
C THR A 671 15.11 3.35 -2.81
N VAL A 672 15.38 4.44 -2.10
CA VAL A 672 15.86 4.39 -0.72
C VAL A 672 14.66 4.53 0.19
N SER A 673 14.37 3.53 1.01
CA SER A 673 13.20 3.53 1.90
C SER A 673 13.58 3.22 3.34
N ASN A 674 12.77 3.73 4.27
CA ASN A 674 12.89 3.41 5.69
C ASN A 674 12.08 2.14 6.02
N SER A 675 12.68 1.22 6.77
CA SER A 675 11.99 0.08 7.39
C SER A 675 12.35 -0.03 8.87
N GLU A 676 11.69 -0.96 9.58
CA GLU A 676 11.95 -1.21 11.01
C GLU A 676 13.43 -1.47 11.32
N GLY A 677 14.12 -2.14 10.39
CA GLY A 677 15.54 -2.48 10.52
C GLY A 677 16.51 -1.40 10.04
N GLY A 678 16.03 -0.23 9.62
CA GLY A 678 16.84 0.86 9.06
C GLY A 678 16.66 1.06 7.56
N PHE A 679 17.38 2.04 7.00
CA PHE A 679 17.29 2.42 5.59
C PHE A 679 17.92 1.37 4.67
N GLU A 680 17.25 1.08 3.55
CA GLU A 680 17.71 0.12 2.55
C GLU A 680 17.31 0.53 1.13
N ALA A 681 18.01 -0.03 0.13
CA ALA A 681 17.58 0.07 -1.26
C ALA A 681 16.54 -1.01 -1.56
N VAL A 682 15.49 -0.60 -2.27
CA VAL A 682 14.40 -1.48 -2.69
C VAL A 682 14.27 -1.40 -4.20
N HIS A 683 14.41 -2.54 -4.87
CA HIS A 683 14.19 -2.67 -6.31
C HIS A 683 12.70 -2.50 -6.63
N GLN A 684 12.36 -1.54 -7.48
CA GLN A 684 10.98 -1.19 -7.84
C GLN A 684 10.60 -1.64 -9.25
N GLY A 685 11.58 -2.07 -10.06
CA GLY A 685 11.35 -2.51 -11.43
C GLY A 685 12.56 -2.26 -12.32
N CYS A 686 12.39 -2.53 -13.60
CA CYS A 686 13.42 -2.44 -14.63
C CYS A 686 12.97 -1.49 -15.72
N VAL A 687 13.92 -0.72 -16.24
CA VAL A 687 13.73 0.12 -17.41
C VAL A 687 14.33 -0.58 -18.63
N VAL A 688 13.60 -0.60 -19.74
CA VAL A 688 14.03 -1.08 -21.05
C VAL A 688 13.68 0.00 -22.08
N VAL A 689 14.68 0.53 -22.77
CA VAL A 689 14.51 1.65 -23.70
C VAL A 689 15.08 1.30 -25.07
N PRO A 690 14.28 0.72 -25.98
CA PRO A 690 14.62 0.72 -27.39
C PRO A 690 14.71 2.14 -27.94
N HIS A 691 15.78 2.42 -28.70
CA HIS A 691 16.07 3.72 -29.27
C HIS A 691 16.71 3.62 -30.66
N TRP A 692 16.43 4.60 -31.51
CA TRP A 692 16.86 4.63 -32.90
C TRP A 692 17.45 5.99 -33.25
N LYS A 693 18.66 5.96 -33.81
CA LYS A 693 19.26 7.12 -34.49
C LYS A 693 19.04 6.93 -35.99
N PHE A 694 18.38 7.89 -36.62
CA PHE A 694 18.04 7.80 -38.03
C PHE A 694 18.03 9.17 -38.70
N THR A 695 18.28 9.20 -40.01
CA THR A 695 18.11 10.38 -40.84
C THR A 695 16.71 10.38 -41.45
N ALA A 696 16.00 11.51 -41.36
CA ALA A 696 14.66 11.63 -41.93
C ALA A 696 14.69 11.50 -43.47
N ASN A 697 13.73 10.75 -44.02
CA ASN A 697 13.61 10.53 -45.45
C ASN A 697 13.04 11.76 -46.19
N ASP A 698 13.02 11.72 -47.53
CA ASP A 698 12.51 12.81 -48.38
C ASP A 698 11.03 13.15 -48.13
N SER A 699 10.25 12.20 -47.61
CA SER A 699 8.85 12.43 -47.23
C SER A 699 8.68 13.01 -45.83
N GLY A 700 9.76 13.18 -45.06
CA GLY A 700 9.71 13.68 -43.68
C GLY A 700 9.00 12.74 -42.71
N THR A 701 9.09 11.43 -42.94
CA THR A 701 8.42 10.39 -42.14
C THR A 701 9.36 9.30 -41.66
N TRP A 702 9.00 8.66 -40.54
CA TRP A 702 9.68 7.47 -40.03
C TRP A 702 8.68 6.61 -39.26
N GLN A 703 8.84 5.29 -39.28
CA GLN A 703 7.89 4.37 -38.65
C GLN A 703 8.60 3.20 -37.97
N VAL A 704 8.11 2.73 -36.83
CA VAL A 704 8.58 1.50 -36.21
C VAL A 704 7.43 0.74 -35.57
N LYS A 705 7.48 -0.58 -35.67
CA LYS A 705 6.58 -1.47 -34.95
C LYS A 705 7.35 -2.14 -33.81
N ILE A 706 6.73 -2.14 -32.63
CA ILE A 706 7.18 -2.84 -31.43
C ILE A 706 6.09 -3.85 -31.08
N LEU A 707 6.46 -5.12 -30.98
CA LEU A 707 5.59 -6.18 -30.50
C LEU A 707 5.99 -6.51 -29.06
N LEU A 708 5.11 -6.20 -28.11
CA LEU A 708 5.26 -6.61 -26.71
C LEU A 708 4.55 -7.95 -26.53
N THR A 709 5.31 -9.00 -26.26
CA THR A 709 4.79 -10.36 -26.01
C THR A 709 4.95 -10.71 -24.54
N LEU A 710 3.84 -11.12 -23.91
CA LEU A 710 3.80 -11.60 -22.53
C LEU A 710 3.50 -13.10 -22.52
N ASP A 711 4.52 -13.91 -22.21
CA ASP A 711 4.39 -15.35 -22.04
C ASP A 711 4.35 -15.71 -20.55
N THR A 712 3.32 -16.49 -20.19
CA THR A 712 3.09 -16.98 -18.82
C THR A 712 3.04 -18.51 -18.76
N SER A 713 3.59 -19.20 -19.76
CA SER A 713 3.54 -20.65 -19.86
C SER A 713 4.18 -21.34 -18.65
N ILE A 714 5.24 -20.77 -18.08
CA ILE A 714 5.89 -21.26 -16.85
C ILE A 714 4.91 -21.23 -15.67
N ALA A 715 4.22 -20.11 -15.44
CA ALA A 715 3.23 -20.00 -14.37
C ALA A 715 2.07 -20.98 -14.55
N GLN A 716 1.57 -21.12 -15.77
CA GLN A 716 0.49 -22.05 -16.09
C GLN A 716 0.91 -23.50 -15.85
N ALA A 717 2.13 -23.88 -16.23
CA ALA A 717 2.67 -25.21 -15.98
C ALA A 717 2.78 -25.51 -14.47
N ARG A 718 3.20 -24.52 -13.65
CA ARG A 718 3.27 -24.66 -12.18
C ARG A 718 1.89 -24.85 -11.56
N ALA A 719 0.91 -24.03 -11.94
CA ALA A 719 -0.45 -24.14 -11.44
C ALA A 719 -1.07 -25.52 -11.75
N LEU A 720 -0.84 -26.04 -12.96
CA LEU A 720 -1.29 -27.38 -13.35
C LEU A 720 -0.59 -28.49 -12.52
N ALA A 721 0.69 -28.33 -12.22
CA ALA A 721 1.45 -29.28 -11.40
C ALA A 721 0.96 -29.28 -9.95
N GLU A 722 0.64 -28.12 -9.37
CA GLU A 722 0.08 -28.01 -8.03
C GLU A 722 -1.31 -28.65 -7.92
N VAL A 723 -2.17 -28.42 -8.92
CA VAL A 723 -3.50 -29.08 -8.98
C VAL A 723 -3.34 -30.59 -9.11
N ALA A 724 -2.38 -31.08 -9.90
CA ALA A 724 -2.12 -32.52 -10.03
C ALA A 724 -1.53 -33.16 -8.76
N ALA A 725 -0.93 -32.35 -7.87
CA ALA A 725 -0.35 -32.81 -6.61
C ALA A 725 -1.34 -32.82 -5.43
N ARG A 726 -2.49 -32.14 -5.56
CA ARG A 726 -3.62 -32.16 -4.61
C ARG A 726 -4.58 -33.29 -4.95
#